data_AF-A0A842W158-F1
#
_entry.id   AF-A0A842W158-F1
#
_cell.length_a   1.000
_cell.length_b   1.000
_cell.length_c   1.000
_cell.angle_alpha   90.00
_cell.angle_beta   90.00
_cell.angle_gamma   90.00
#
_symmetry.space_group_name_H-M   'P 1'
#
loop_
_entity.id
_entity.type
_entity.pdbx_description
1 polymer ?
#
loop_
_entity_poly.entity_id
_entity_poly.type
_entity_poly.pdbx_seq_one_letter_code
_entity_poly.pdbx_strand_id
1 'polypeptide(L)'
;MKENSASILVIGGGVSGLETARDLSQRGYKVFLVEKATYLGGKIMQLDETFPVNAVSESCSLCYPLCYMLPEISKIYLEEGLEIFTYSVVESIKKSRKKYDVTINKKARFVDPELCNGCGACVKECPVKDISNEFDYGLSNRTAIFQPLTGSVNPQHIIDSSNCLHFKDKSCNKCAEICPKDAIDFKQKDEKIKLSVDAIVVATGYEQINPGILPQFGFEFDNVLSSMQFERMNSINGPTGGKVLRPSDKKEPKSIAFIQCVGSRNNGSPGCVSYCSTVCCMYSSKEALNIRRKKIPDCECFIFNTEKRGYGKQYYDMMLDAQNQWGVNYINGRISFVEENPEKQTLVIKYEDLNSGKFSRKEVDLIVLAAALTETKGKRQIAEMVGSKLDSDGLFNKEEVNQLEEKNVFITGFARFPMNIPDSVTDGSAVASKIAQKFPLPLNRWTPDEIEEESEEVLSESEPLQPRIGIFYCEFYDKISDILNFEKIVKAIQSSDDVLVQEIVKDADSLSSRNKMQKIIKKSNLNRVIFTSGSPRYYENYFTSLLKEIDFNLGLFEIIDLREQNAYIHKKNKKMAQEKAVDLIRMNIAKIRTYSPIETVKGGIIQKALVLGNDASSIITASALANQNIPVYHVHSEPLKYYDAVD
;
A
#
# COMPACT_ATOMS: atom_id res chain seq x y z
N MET A 1 1.09 23.45 -14.79
CA MET A 1 -0.19 22.77 -15.14
C MET A 1 -1.11 23.77 -15.83
N LYS A 2 -1.52 23.53 -17.09
CA LYS A 2 -2.39 24.45 -17.84
C LYS A 2 -3.83 24.43 -17.25
N GLU A 3 -4.48 25.59 -17.12
CA GLU A 3 -5.74 25.90 -16.40
C GLU A 3 -7.02 25.10 -16.77
N ASN A 4 -6.95 24.09 -17.66
CA ASN A 4 -8.13 23.46 -18.27
C ASN A 4 -8.33 21.95 -17.98
N SER A 5 -7.61 21.31 -17.03
CA SER A 5 -7.96 19.92 -16.64
C SER A 5 -9.08 19.87 -15.60
N ALA A 6 -9.97 18.89 -15.75
CA ALA A 6 -10.92 18.54 -14.71
C ALA A 6 -10.19 18.16 -13.41
N SER A 7 -10.81 18.52 -12.29
CA SER A 7 -10.34 18.22 -10.94
C SER A 7 -11.14 17.06 -10.35
N ILE A 8 -10.47 16.04 -9.83
CA ILE A 8 -11.11 14.83 -9.29
C ILE A 8 -10.76 14.68 -7.81
N LEU A 9 -11.77 14.39 -6.99
CA LEU A 9 -11.59 13.95 -5.61
C LEU A 9 -11.68 12.43 -5.52
N VAL A 10 -10.69 11.78 -4.90
CA VAL A 10 -10.70 10.36 -4.55
C VAL A 10 -10.82 10.23 -3.03
N ILE A 11 -11.82 9.48 -2.56
CA ILE A 11 -12.10 9.26 -1.13
C ILE A 11 -11.72 7.82 -0.78
N GLY A 12 -10.56 7.67 -0.13
CA GLY A 12 -9.97 6.40 0.29
C GLY A 12 -8.65 6.12 -0.44
N GLY A 13 -7.57 6.02 0.32
CA GLY A 13 -6.21 5.71 -0.11
C GLY A 13 -5.86 4.22 -0.02
N GLY A 14 -6.83 3.33 -0.24
CA GLY A 14 -6.57 1.89 -0.45
C GLY A 14 -6.07 1.61 -1.87
N VAL A 15 -5.77 0.35 -2.18
CA VAL A 15 -5.19 -0.04 -3.49
C VAL A 15 -5.97 0.47 -4.71
N SER A 16 -7.30 0.40 -4.70
CA SER A 16 -8.12 0.89 -5.82
C SER A 16 -8.10 2.41 -5.94
N GLY A 17 -8.21 3.13 -4.82
CA GLY A 17 -8.18 4.59 -4.81
C GLY A 17 -6.81 5.16 -5.17
N LEU A 18 -5.73 4.51 -4.73
CA LEU A 18 -4.37 4.85 -5.12
C LEU A 18 -4.16 4.67 -6.62
N GLU A 19 -4.60 3.55 -7.18
CA GLU A 19 -4.49 3.29 -8.62
C GLU A 19 -5.30 4.31 -9.42
N THR A 20 -6.57 4.56 -9.05
CA THR A 20 -7.38 5.58 -9.71
C THR A 20 -6.75 6.97 -9.64
N ALA A 21 -6.21 7.35 -8.48
CA ALA A 21 -5.59 8.66 -8.30
C ALA A 21 -4.34 8.81 -9.17
N ARG A 22 -3.49 7.79 -9.20
CA ARG A 22 -2.28 7.73 -10.00
C ARG A 22 -2.58 7.77 -11.51
N ASP A 23 -3.48 6.92 -11.99
CA ASP A 23 -3.82 6.87 -13.41
C ASP A 23 -4.39 8.20 -13.92
N LEU A 24 -5.15 8.90 -13.07
CA LEU A 24 -5.67 10.23 -13.38
C LEU A 24 -4.57 11.30 -13.33
N SER A 25 -3.73 11.33 -12.30
CA SER A 25 -2.65 12.33 -12.22
C SER A 25 -1.64 12.17 -13.36
N GLN A 26 -1.27 10.93 -13.72
CA GLN A 26 -0.36 10.63 -14.84
C GLN A 26 -0.94 11.01 -16.21
N ARG A 27 -2.27 11.03 -16.34
CA ARG A 27 -2.94 11.59 -17.53
C ARG A 27 -2.96 13.13 -17.54
N GLY A 28 -2.63 13.78 -16.43
CA GLY A 28 -2.57 15.24 -16.29
C GLY A 28 -3.85 15.86 -15.70
N TYR A 29 -4.67 15.09 -15.01
CA TYR A 29 -5.77 15.64 -14.21
C TYR A 29 -5.25 16.19 -12.88
N LYS A 30 -5.95 17.19 -12.32
CA LYS A 30 -5.70 17.60 -10.93
C LYS A 30 -6.47 16.64 -10.02
N VAL A 31 -5.77 15.94 -9.15
CA VAL A 31 -6.36 14.92 -8.28
C VAL A 31 -6.14 15.29 -6.82
N PHE A 32 -7.19 15.18 -6.03
CA PHE A 32 -7.15 15.28 -4.58
C PHE A 32 -7.46 13.92 -3.98
N LEU A 33 -6.61 13.38 -3.12
CA LEU A 33 -6.83 12.10 -2.45
C LEU A 33 -7.04 12.34 -0.95
N VAL A 34 -8.16 11.89 -0.40
CA VAL A 34 -8.49 11.98 1.02
C VAL A 34 -8.46 10.60 1.65
N GLU A 35 -7.65 10.42 2.71
CA GLU A 35 -7.54 9.18 3.47
C GLU A 35 -7.77 9.41 4.96
N LYS A 36 -8.64 8.59 5.56
CA LYS A 36 -9.02 8.69 6.98
C LYS A 36 -7.89 8.27 7.92
N ALA A 37 -7.08 7.31 7.51
CA ALA A 37 -5.87 6.88 8.21
C ALA A 37 -4.73 7.87 7.98
N THR A 38 -3.72 7.80 8.85
CA THR A 38 -2.51 8.62 8.74
C THR A 38 -1.56 8.15 7.62
N TYR A 39 -1.84 7.00 7.00
CA TYR A 39 -1.03 6.32 6.02
C TYR A 39 -1.89 5.84 4.84
N LEU A 40 -1.23 5.59 3.70
CA LEU A 40 -1.85 5.06 2.47
C LEU A 40 -1.66 3.53 2.36
N GLY A 41 -2.42 2.89 1.48
CA GLY A 41 -2.37 1.47 1.15
C GLY A 41 -3.57 0.68 1.69
N GLY A 42 -4.23 1.15 2.75
CA GLY A 42 -5.40 0.49 3.33
C GLY A 42 -5.06 -0.88 3.94
N LYS A 43 -5.96 -1.86 3.78
CA LYS A 43 -5.86 -3.19 4.44
C LYS A 43 -4.66 -4.02 4.00
N ILE A 44 -4.14 -3.80 2.79
CA ILE A 44 -2.98 -4.53 2.28
C ILE A 44 -1.73 -4.27 3.16
N MET A 45 -1.64 -3.11 3.83
CA MET A 45 -0.57 -2.79 4.79
C MET A 45 -0.56 -3.70 6.03
N GLN A 46 -1.69 -4.35 6.32
CA GLN A 46 -1.87 -5.20 7.50
C GLN A 46 -1.55 -6.68 7.22
N LEU A 47 -1.49 -7.08 5.94
CA LEU A 47 -1.32 -8.48 5.55
C LEU A 47 0.15 -8.93 5.66
N ASP A 48 0.36 -10.22 5.93
CA ASP A 48 1.70 -10.83 5.92
C ASP A 48 2.20 -11.08 4.49
N GLU A 49 1.37 -11.76 3.69
CA GLU A 49 1.62 -12.06 2.28
C GLU A 49 0.31 -11.93 1.48
N THR A 50 0.40 -11.81 0.16
CA THR A 50 -0.75 -11.85 -0.76
C THR A 50 -0.82 -13.19 -1.49
N PHE A 51 -2.02 -13.59 -1.93
CA PHE A 51 -2.21 -14.76 -2.79
C PHE A 51 -2.30 -14.33 -4.28
N PRO A 52 -1.89 -15.18 -5.23
CA PRO A 52 -1.44 -16.56 -5.07
C PRO A 52 0.04 -16.64 -4.64
N VAL A 53 0.38 -17.63 -3.81
CA VAL A 53 1.76 -17.87 -3.38
C VAL A 53 2.41 -18.84 -4.36
N ASN A 54 3.19 -18.35 -5.32
CA ASN A 54 3.87 -19.21 -6.30
C ASN A 54 5.31 -19.59 -5.88
N ALA A 55 5.85 -20.66 -6.46
CA ALA A 55 7.23 -21.12 -6.25
C ALA A 55 8.31 -20.15 -6.80
N VAL A 56 7.95 -19.22 -7.69
CA VAL A 56 8.89 -18.23 -8.24
C VAL A 56 9.24 -17.12 -7.23
N SER A 57 8.53 -17.06 -6.10
CA SER A 57 8.86 -16.18 -4.95
C SER A 57 9.99 -16.70 -4.05
N GLU A 58 10.69 -17.77 -4.45
CA GLU A 58 11.69 -18.46 -3.61
C GLU A 58 13.06 -17.76 -3.49
N SER A 59 13.42 -16.82 -4.37
CA SER A 59 14.71 -16.12 -4.27
C SER A 59 14.69 -14.92 -3.32
N CYS A 60 13.50 -14.52 -2.86
CA CYS A 60 13.32 -13.47 -1.88
C CYS A 60 12.01 -13.74 -1.12
N SER A 61 12.08 -14.10 0.16
CA SER A 61 10.96 -13.96 1.12
C SER A 61 10.53 -12.49 1.33
N LEU A 62 10.60 -11.66 0.28
CA LEU A 62 10.90 -10.22 0.30
C LEU A 62 9.94 -9.43 -0.59
N CYS A 63 8.70 -9.88 -0.73
CA CYS A 63 7.60 -8.99 -1.06
C CYS A 63 6.49 -9.16 -0.03
N TYR A 64 6.80 -8.96 1.26
CA TYR A 64 5.77 -8.49 2.20
C TYR A 64 4.98 -7.37 1.50
N PRO A 65 3.66 -7.27 1.65
CA PRO A 65 2.85 -6.19 1.10
C PRO A 65 3.47 -4.80 1.28
N LEU A 66 4.14 -4.56 2.41
CA LEU A 66 4.91 -3.36 2.67
C LEU A 66 6.04 -3.14 1.66
N CYS A 67 6.82 -4.16 1.34
CA CYS A 67 7.92 -4.08 0.39
C CYS A 67 7.46 -3.75 -1.04
N TYR A 68 6.31 -4.27 -1.45
CA TYR A 68 5.71 -3.95 -2.76
C TYR A 68 5.04 -2.58 -2.77
N MET A 69 4.28 -2.26 -1.73
CA MET A 69 3.43 -1.07 -1.72
C MET A 69 4.15 0.19 -1.28
N LEU A 70 5.13 0.13 -0.38
CA LEU A 70 5.83 1.33 0.09
C LEU A 70 6.53 2.07 -1.08
N PRO A 71 7.21 1.40 -2.02
CA PRO A 71 7.76 2.06 -3.21
C PRO A 71 6.69 2.73 -4.08
N GLU A 72 5.55 2.06 -4.30
CA GLU A 72 4.46 2.63 -5.09
C GLU A 72 3.81 3.82 -4.37
N ILE A 73 3.61 3.73 -3.05
CA ILE A 73 3.13 4.85 -2.23
C ILE A 73 4.12 6.02 -2.26
N SER A 74 5.43 5.75 -2.19
CA SER A 74 6.45 6.79 -2.31
C SER A 74 6.40 7.48 -3.67
N LYS A 75 6.20 6.76 -4.77
CA LYS A 75 5.98 7.36 -6.10
C LYS A 75 4.74 8.25 -6.10
N ILE A 76 3.65 7.78 -5.50
CA ILE A 76 2.38 8.52 -5.43
C ILE A 76 2.53 9.83 -4.64
N TYR A 77 3.29 9.85 -3.54
CA TYR A 77 3.58 11.10 -2.81
C TYR A 77 4.38 12.12 -3.63
N LEU A 78 5.08 11.67 -4.67
CA LEU A 78 5.94 12.48 -5.54
C LEU A 78 5.28 12.80 -6.89
N GLU A 79 4.04 12.33 -7.10
CA GLU A 79 3.35 12.43 -8.38
C GLU A 79 2.83 13.86 -8.59
N GLU A 80 3.18 14.46 -9.72
CA GLU A 80 2.72 15.80 -10.04
C GLU A 80 1.20 15.82 -10.27
N GLY A 81 0.52 16.82 -9.69
CA GLY A 81 -0.91 17.02 -9.89
C GLY A 81 -1.78 16.19 -8.96
N LEU A 82 -1.17 15.41 -8.06
CA LEU A 82 -1.83 14.70 -6.98
C LEU A 82 -1.56 15.38 -5.63
N GLU A 83 -2.61 15.84 -4.97
CA GLU A 83 -2.57 16.42 -3.63
C GLU A 83 -3.20 15.45 -2.62
N ILE A 84 -2.48 15.11 -1.56
CA ILE A 84 -2.85 14.02 -0.64
C ILE A 84 -3.14 14.57 0.75
N PHE A 85 -4.34 14.29 1.25
CA PHE A 85 -4.80 14.61 2.60
C PHE A 85 -4.98 13.32 3.41
N THR A 86 -3.93 12.91 4.12
CA THR A 86 -4.02 11.83 5.11
C THR A 86 -4.57 12.35 6.44
N TYR A 87 -5.06 11.44 7.28
CA TYR A 87 -5.73 11.73 8.54
C TYR A 87 -6.87 12.75 8.38
N SER A 88 -7.59 12.64 7.26
CA SER A 88 -8.58 13.60 6.81
C SER A 88 -9.87 12.89 6.42
N VAL A 89 -11.01 13.51 6.70
CA VAL A 89 -12.34 12.96 6.38
C VAL A 89 -13.17 13.99 5.62
N VAL A 90 -13.97 13.53 4.66
CA VAL A 90 -14.94 14.39 3.98
C VAL A 90 -16.13 14.62 4.91
N GLU A 91 -16.43 15.88 5.20
CA GLU A 91 -17.53 16.27 6.09
C GLU A 91 -18.80 16.64 5.35
N SER A 92 -18.66 17.24 4.16
CA SER A 92 -19.81 17.58 3.34
C SER A 92 -19.46 17.63 1.87
N ILE A 93 -20.37 17.14 1.03
CA ILE A 93 -20.35 17.27 -0.41
C ILE A 93 -21.64 17.99 -0.80
N LYS A 94 -21.53 19.11 -1.51
CA LYS A 94 -22.69 19.86 -2.03
C LYS A 94 -22.52 20.06 -3.52
N LYS A 95 -23.53 19.66 -4.29
CA LYS A 95 -23.50 19.86 -5.75
C LYS A 95 -23.73 21.34 -6.06
N SER A 96 -22.81 21.94 -6.81
CA SER A 96 -22.83 23.35 -7.22
C SER A 96 -22.73 23.42 -8.74
N ARG A 97 -23.88 23.56 -9.41
CA ARG A 97 -24.01 23.50 -10.88
C ARG A 97 -23.41 22.21 -11.46
N LYS A 98 -22.24 22.30 -12.12
CA LYS A 98 -21.51 21.19 -12.76
C LYS A 98 -20.38 20.62 -11.89
N LYS A 99 -20.10 21.24 -10.73
CA LYS A 99 -19.03 20.84 -9.80
C LYS A 99 -19.61 20.42 -8.44
N TYR A 100 -18.74 19.96 -7.57
CA TYR A 100 -19.00 19.62 -6.18
C TYR A 100 -18.15 20.48 -5.27
N ASP A 101 -18.80 21.20 -4.37
CA ASP A 101 -18.14 21.90 -3.27
C ASP A 101 -17.98 20.90 -2.11
N VAL A 102 -16.73 20.59 -1.79
CA VAL A 102 -16.36 19.59 -0.79
C VAL A 102 -15.66 20.27 0.37
N THR A 103 -16.08 19.93 1.59
CA THR A 103 -15.37 20.31 2.81
C THR A 103 -14.71 19.10 3.42
N ILE A 104 -13.40 19.17 3.58
CA ILE A 104 -12.55 18.14 4.18
C ILE A 104 -12.11 18.64 5.56
N ASN A 105 -12.21 17.77 6.56
CA ASN A 105 -11.62 18.00 7.88
C ASN A 105 -10.32 17.23 8.00
N LYS A 106 -9.21 17.96 7.99
CA LYS A 106 -7.88 17.44 8.25
C LYS A 106 -7.61 17.50 9.74
N LYS A 107 -7.57 16.33 10.38
CA LYS A 107 -7.46 16.24 11.83
C LYS A 107 -6.06 16.63 12.31
N ALA A 108 -5.98 17.24 13.49
CA ALA A 108 -4.72 17.53 14.14
C ALA A 108 -3.99 16.23 14.52
N ARG A 109 -2.74 16.09 14.08
CA ARG A 109 -1.83 14.99 14.46
C ARG A 109 -1.18 15.23 15.82
N PHE A 110 -1.13 16.50 16.24
CA PHE A 110 -0.37 17.06 17.36
C PHE A 110 1.14 16.80 17.29
N VAL A 111 1.60 16.39 16.11
CA VAL A 111 2.99 16.15 15.75
C VAL A 111 3.16 16.71 14.34
N ASP A 112 4.12 17.61 14.19
CA ASP A 112 4.46 18.19 12.90
C ASP A 112 5.13 17.13 12.02
N PRO A 113 4.51 16.75 10.88
CA PRO A 113 5.05 15.75 9.98
C PRO A 113 6.36 16.15 9.29
N GLU A 114 6.67 17.45 9.19
CA GLU A 114 7.89 17.96 8.56
C GLU A 114 9.10 17.89 9.50
N LEU A 115 8.85 18.01 10.81
CA LEU A 115 9.89 17.98 11.84
C LEU A 115 10.12 16.58 12.41
N CYS A 116 9.08 15.75 12.44
CA CYS A 116 9.14 14.41 13.01
C CYS A 116 10.01 13.48 12.15
N ASN A 117 11.10 12.96 12.72
CA ASN A 117 11.92 11.93 12.10
C ASN A 117 11.57 10.50 12.56
N GLY A 118 10.54 10.35 13.39
CA GLY A 118 10.03 9.05 13.81
C GLY A 118 10.95 8.21 14.71
N CYS A 119 11.86 8.83 15.47
CA CYS A 119 12.82 8.11 16.32
C CYS A 119 12.21 7.27 17.47
N GLY A 120 10.93 7.48 17.80
CA GLY A 120 10.21 6.73 18.84
C GLY A 120 10.59 7.05 20.28
N ALA A 121 11.43 8.06 20.54
CA ALA A 121 11.80 8.47 21.91
C ALA A 121 10.56 8.85 22.74
N CYS A 122 9.61 9.57 22.13
CA CYS A 122 8.36 9.98 22.76
C CYS A 122 7.42 8.80 23.11
N VAL A 123 7.45 7.72 22.33
CA VAL A 123 6.66 6.50 22.56
C VAL A 123 7.16 5.79 23.82
N LYS A 124 8.47 5.63 23.97
CA LYS A 124 9.10 4.93 25.10
C LYS A 124 8.75 5.57 26.45
N GLU A 125 8.72 6.90 26.47
CA GLU A 125 8.45 7.69 27.69
C GLU A 125 6.97 7.96 27.96
N CYS A 126 6.07 7.55 27.07
CA CYS A 126 4.64 7.75 27.27
C CYS A 126 4.14 6.90 28.47
N PRO A 127 3.50 7.51 29.49
CA PRO A 127 3.00 6.78 30.65
C PRO A 127 1.72 5.98 30.34
N VAL A 128 0.96 6.35 29.30
CA VAL A 128 -0.24 5.64 28.87
C VAL A 128 0.19 4.52 27.92
N LYS A 129 0.19 3.25 28.38
CA LYS A 129 0.72 2.10 27.64
C LYS A 129 -0.30 1.03 27.26
N ASP A 130 -1.53 1.12 27.79
CA ASP A 130 -2.54 0.05 27.73
C ASP A 130 -3.73 0.39 26.82
N ILE A 131 -3.48 1.02 25.67
CA ILE A 131 -4.51 1.26 24.66
C ILE A 131 -4.48 0.11 23.65
N SER A 132 -5.60 -0.58 23.42
CA SER A 132 -5.67 -1.64 22.41
C SER A 132 -5.28 -1.11 21.03
N ASN A 133 -4.30 -1.73 20.39
CA ASN A 133 -3.81 -1.33 19.08
C ASN A 133 -4.76 -1.78 17.96
N GLU A 134 -5.36 -0.82 17.28
CA GLU A 134 -6.34 -1.03 16.20
C GLU A 134 -5.69 -1.61 14.94
N PHE A 135 -4.40 -1.31 14.70
CA PHE A 135 -3.66 -1.86 13.56
C PHE A 135 -3.41 -3.36 13.72
N ASP A 136 -3.23 -3.81 14.97
CA ASP A 136 -2.99 -5.21 15.32
C ASP A 136 -4.26 -5.95 15.78
N TYR A 137 -5.45 -5.36 15.57
CA TYR A 137 -6.74 -5.94 15.95
C TYR A 137 -6.79 -6.38 17.43
N GLY A 138 -6.19 -5.58 18.31
CA GLY A 138 -6.17 -5.81 19.76
C GLY A 138 -5.20 -6.89 20.24
N LEU A 139 -4.35 -7.45 19.37
CA LEU A 139 -3.31 -8.40 19.78
C LEU A 139 -2.14 -7.76 20.53
N SER A 140 -2.03 -6.42 20.47
CA SER A 140 -1.02 -5.64 21.19
C SER A 140 -1.64 -4.38 21.75
N ASN A 141 -0.93 -3.79 22.71
CA ASN A 141 -1.22 -2.45 23.20
C ASN A 141 -0.28 -1.44 22.56
N ARG A 142 -0.78 -0.21 22.41
CA ARG A 142 -0.04 0.98 21.99
C ARG A 142 -0.13 2.07 23.06
N THR A 143 0.73 3.06 22.91
CA THR A 143 0.73 4.28 23.72
C THR A 143 -0.18 5.36 23.14
N ALA A 144 -0.41 6.43 23.91
CA ALA A 144 -1.19 7.58 23.44
C ALA A 144 -0.50 8.34 22.29
N ILE A 145 0.83 8.51 22.36
CA ILE A 145 1.65 8.92 21.21
C ILE A 145 2.23 7.66 20.58
N PHE A 146 1.96 7.40 19.31
CA PHE A 146 2.31 6.13 18.67
C PHE A 146 2.61 6.31 17.18
N GLN A 147 3.24 5.28 16.59
CA GLN A 147 3.42 5.16 15.16
C GLN A 147 2.27 4.31 14.57
N PRO A 148 1.44 4.84 13.67
CA PRO A 148 0.27 4.12 13.16
C PRO A 148 0.58 2.93 12.25
N LEU A 149 1.68 3.01 11.50
CA LEU A 149 2.12 1.96 10.57
C LEU A 149 3.48 1.42 11.02
N THR A 150 3.47 0.31 11.75
CA THR A 150 4.69 -0.37 12.22
C THR A 150 5.56 -0.82 11.04
N GLY A 151 6.83 -0.43 11.02
CA GLY A 151 7.77 -0.78 9.95
C GLY A 151 7.68 0.10 8.69
N SER A 152 7.01 1.25 8.76
CA SER A 152 7.00 2.25 7.67
C SER A 152 8.35 2.95 7.51
N VAL A 153 8.70 3.26 6.25
CA VAL A 153 9.82 4.13 5.83
C VAL A 153 9.59 5.61 6.18
N ASN A 154 8.35 6.03 6.46
CA ASN A 154 8.05 7.39 6.92
C ASN A 154 7.30 7.35 8.28
N PRO A 155 8.02 7.15 9.40
CA PRO A 155 7.44 6.83 10.71
C PRO A 155 6.98 8.09 11.45
N GLN A 156 6.05 8.82 10.85
CA GLN A 156 5.42 9.95 11.51
C GLN A 156 4.56 9.44 12.67
N HIS A 157 4.82 9.99 13.85
CA HIS A 157 4.03 9.71 15.04
C HIS A 157 2.80 10.61 15.07
N ILE A 158 1.77 10.17 15.78
CA ILE A 158 0.58 10.98 16.09
C ILE A 158 0.21 10.83 17.57
N ILE A 159 -0.55 11.79 18.09
CA ILE A 159 -1.11 11.71 19.44
C ILE A 159 -2.61 11.43 19.36
N ASP A 160 -3.03 10.35 20.01
CA ASP A 160 -4.42 10.07 20.32
C ASP A 160 -4.89 10.98 21.46
N SER A 161 -5.53 12.09 21.08
CA SER A 161 -6.04 13.07 22.03
C SER A 161 -7.11 12.51 22.97
N SER A 162 -7.81 11.44 22.58
CA SER A 162 -8.85 10.82 23.41
C SER A 162 -8.27 10.03 24.59
N ASN A 163 -7.01 9.61 24.52
CA ASN A 163 -6.33 8.83 25.56
C ASN A 163 -5.15 9.55 26.22
N CYS A 164 -4.63 10.60 25.60
CA CYS A 164 -3.48 11.35 26.11
C CYS A 164 -3.81 12.15 27.38
N LEU A 165 -2.98 12.00 28.43
CA LEU A 165 -3.13 12.72 29.69
C LEU A 165 -3.00 14.25 29.53
N HIS A 166 -2.18 14.73 28.60
CA HIS A 166 -2.09 16.17 28.30
C HIS A 166 -3.47 16.78 28.00
N PHE A 167 -4.25 16.10 27.14
CA PHE A 167 -5.56 16.57 26.70
C PHE A 167 -6.67 16.27 27.72
N LYS A 168 -6.51 15.22 28.54
CA LYS A 168 -7.49 14.86 29.58
C LYS A 168 -7.41 15.77 30.81
N ASP A 169 -6.23 15.92 31.40
CA ASP A 169 -6.06 16.58 32.70
C ASP A 169 -4.82 17.49 32.78
N LYS A 170 -4.06 17.62 31.69
CA LYS A 170 -2.82 18.42 31.59
C LYS A 170 -1.70 17.95 32.53
N SER A 171 -1.75 16.72 33.04
CA SER A 171 -0.75 16.19 33.99
C SER A 171 0.57 15.74 33.34
N CYS A 172 0.67 15.69 32.01
CA CYS A 172 1.82 15.13 31.31
C CYS A 172 2.22 15.94 30.06
N ASN A 173 3.51 16.26 29.93
CA ASN A 173 4.14 16.86 28.74
C ASN A 173 5.40 16.12 28.25
N LYS A 174 5.70 14.95 28.84
CA LYS A 174 6.99 14.25 28.67
C LYS A 174 7.40 14.01 27.22
N CYS A 175 6.43 13.69 26.35
CA CYS A 175 6.73 13.45 24.95
C CYS A 175 7.31 14.69 24.25
N ALA A 176 6.82 15.89 24.57
CA ALA A 176 7.35 17.14 24.05
C ALA A 176 8.74 17.43 24.62
N GLU A 177 8.94 17.24 25.93
CA GLU A 177 10.22 17.46 26.61
C GLU A 177 11.37 16.59 26.07
N ILE A 178 11.08 15.35 25.65
CA ILE A 178 12.08 14.41 25.14
C ILE A 178 12.27 14.49 23.61
N CYS A 179 11.45 15.24 22.89
CA CYS A 179 11.48 15.26 21.43
C CYS A 179 12.72 16.02 20.93
N PRO A 180 13.69 15.37 20.26
CA PRO A 180 14.93 16.03 19.83
C PRO A 180 14.74 17.00 18.66
N LYS A 181 13.54 17.05 18.08
CA LYS A 181 13.18 17.86 16.90
C LYS A 181 12.11 18.91 17.22
N ASP A 182 11.66 18.99 18.48
CA ASP A 182 10.56 19.87 18.90
C ASP A 182 9.31 19.73 18.01
N ALA A 183 9.04 18.52 17.54
CA ALA A 183 7.98 18.25 16.57
C ALA A 183 6.57 18.17 17.20
N ILE A 184 6.44 18.18 18.52
CA ILE A 184 5.14 18.01 19.20
C ILE A 184 4.49 19.36 19.43
N ASP A 185 3.28 19.52 18.89
CA ASP A 185 2.47 20.72 19.06
C ASP A 185 1.06 20.36 19.56
N PHE A 186 0.85 20.49 20.87
CA PHE A 186 -0.46 20.27 21.48
C PHE A 186 -1.51 21.34 21.13
N LYS A 187 -1.11 22.47 20.56
CA LYS A 187 -2.02 23.56 20.17
C LYS A 187 -2.57 23.40 18.76
N GLN A 188 -2.07 22.43 18.00
CA GLN A 188 -2.57 22.14 16.65
C GLN A 188 -4.09 21.92 16.69
N LYS A 189 -4.79 22.46 15.70
CA LYS A 189 -6.24 22.30 15.55
C LYS A 189 -6.56 21.64 14.21
N ASP A 190 -7.73 21.03 14.16
CA ASP A 190 -8.31 20.54 12.92
C ASP A 190 -8.43 21.68 11.90
N GLU A 191 -8.10 21.38 10.65
CA GLU A 191 -8.10 22.31 9.53
C GLU A 191 -9.26 21.97 8.58
N LYS A 192 -10.05 22.99 8.19
CA LYS A 192 -11.11 22.85 7.19
C LYS A 192 -10.59 23.24 5.82
N ILE A 193 -10.49 22.28 4.92
CA ILE A 193 -10.07 22.49 3.54
C ILE A 193 -11.32 22.49 2.66
N LYS A 194 -11.49 23.53 1.84
CA LYS A 194 -12.60 23.65 0.90
C LYS A 194 -12.08 23.46 -0.52
N LEU A 195 -12.66 22.51 -1.23
CA LEU A 195 -12.32 22.20 -2.63
C LEU A 195 -13.56 22.32 -3.50
N SER A 196 -13.37 22.66 -4.78
CA SER A 196 -14.40 22.54 -5.81
C SER A 196 -13.88 21.59 -6.88
N VAL A 197 -14.57 20.46 -7.07
CA VAL A 197 -14.13 19.35 -7.95
C VAL A 197 -15.18 19.00 -9.00
N ASP A 198 -14.74 18.51 -10.15
CA ASP A 198 -15.59 18.15 -11.29
C ASP A 198 -16.16 16.72 -11.17
N ALA A 199 -15.42 15.83 -10.49
CA ALA A 199 -15.82 14.44 -10.25
C ALA A 199 -15.38 13.94 -8.87
N ILE A 200 -16.07 12.91 -8.37
CA ILE A 200 -15.76 12.24 -7.10
C ILE A 200 -15.62 10.75 -7.33
N VAL A 201 -14.65 10.11 -6.68
CA VAL A 201 -14.45 8.66 -6.65
C VAL A 201 -14.55 8.18 -5.20
N VAL A 202 -15.43 7.23 -4.93
CA VAL A 202 -15.60 6.58 -3.64
C VAL A 202 -14.83 5.24 -3.65
N ALA A 203 -13.72 5.20 -2.92
CA ALA A 203 -12.79 4.07 -2.83
C ALA A 203 -12.57 3.63 -1.36
N THR A 204 -13.64 3.64 -0.56
CA THR A 204 -13.58 3.51 0.91
C THR A 204 -13.26 2.09 1.42
N GLY A 205 -13.00 1.13 0.53
CA GLY A 205 -12.61 -0.24 0.87
C GLY A 205 -13.64 -1.00 1.72
N TYR A 206 -13.14 -1.80 2.66
CA TYR A 206 -13.93 -2.69 3.52
C TYR A 206 -13.40 -2.76 4.96
N GLU A 207 -14.23 -3.27 5.86
CA GLU A 207 -13.87 -3.70 7.20
C GLU A 207 -14.24 -5.16 7.41
N GLN A 208 -13.58 -5.84 8.35
CA GLN A 208 -13.96 -7.20 8.77
C GLN A 208 -14.97 -7.09 9.92
N ILE A 209 -16.05 -7.87 9.88
CA ILE A 209 -17.00 -7.93 10.99
C ILE A 209 -16.30 -8.45 12.25
N ASN A 210 -16.80 -8.05 13.42
CA ASN A 210 -16.39 -8.72 14.66
C ASN A 210 -17.02 -10.13 14.68
N PRO A 211 -16.23 -11.22 14.66
CA PRO A 211 -16.78 -12.58 14.64
C PRO A 211 -17.58 -12.91 15.91
N GLY A 212 -17.39 -12.18 17.00
CA GLY A 212 -18.10 -12.35 18.27
C GLY A 212 -19.62 -12.13 18.19
N ILE A 213 -20.15 -11.57 17.09
CA ILE A 213 -21.59 -11.53 16.85
C ILE A 213 -22.19 -12.94 16.61
N LEU A 214 -21.33 -13.93 16.34
CA LEU A 214 -21.67 -15.34 16.14
C LEU A 214 -21.02 -16.18 17.26
N PRO A 215 -21.62 -16.21 18.46
CA PRO A 215 -21.03 -16.83 19.65
C PRO A 215 -20.76 -18.34 19.46
N GLN A 216 -21.47 -19.00 18.55
CA GLN A 216 -21.25 -20.42 18.25
C GLN A 216 -19.83 -20.73 17.77
N PHE A 217 -19.09 -19.75 17.25
CA PHE A 217 -17.70 -19.93 16.82
C PHE A 217 -16.68 -19.70 17.94
N GLY A 218 -17.10 -19.34 19.15
CA GLY A 218 -16.24 -19.26 20.33
C GLY A 218 -15.20 -18.13 20.28
N PHE A 219 -15.48 -17.00 19.64
CA PHE A 219 -14.51 -15.90 19.50
C PHE A 219 -14.07 -15.28 20.85
N GLU A 220 -14.77 -15.58 21.94
CA GLU A 220 -14.38 -15.19 23.30
C GLU A 220 -13.24 -16.04 23.88
N PHE A 221 -12.97 -17.22 23.31
CA PHE A 221 -11.87 -18.07 23.75
C PHE A 221 -10.53 -17.52 23.24
N ASP A 222 -9.52 -17.51 24.10
CA ASP A 222 -8.20 -16.93 23.82
C ASP A 222 -7.57 -17.48 22.52
N ASN A 223 -7.77 -18.77 22.22
CA ASN A 223 -7.18 -19.43 21.06
C ASN A 223 -8.03 -19.34 19.77
N VAL A 224 -9.07 -18.50 19.75
CA VAL A 224 -9.89 -18.25 18.56
C VAL A 224 -9.61 -16.84 18.05
N LEU A 225 -9.07 -16.77 16.84
CA LEU A 225 -8.66 -15.51 16.18
C LEU A 225 -9.52 -15.22 14.97
N SER A 226 -9.73 -13.95 14.66
CA SER A 226 -10.16 -13.54 13.32
C SER A 226 -9.02 -13.71 12.32
N SER A 227 -9.32 -13.85 11.03
CA SER A 227 -8.27 -13.93 10.01
C SER A 227 -7.36 -12.69 10.00
N MET A 228 -7.89 -11.49 10.27
CA MET A 228 -7.03 -10.31 10.36
C MET A 228 -6.12 -10.34 11.60
N GLN A 229 -6.58 -10.84 12.75
CA GLN A 229 -5.68 -11.07 13.90
C GLN A 229 -4.58 -12.08 13.54
N PHE A 230 -4.94 -13.16 12.83
CA PHE A 230 -3.96 -14.14 12.38
C PHE A 230 -2.93 -13.56 11.39
N GLU A 231 -3.35 -12.73 10.42
CA GLU A 231 -2.44 -11.99 9.53
C GLU A 231 -1.46 -11.11 10.33
N ARG A 232 -1.96 -10.38 11.33
CA ARG A 232 -1.11 -9.54 12.17
C ARG A 232 -0.13 -10.37 12.98
N MET A 233 -0.55 -11.48 13.58
CA MET A 233 0.34 -12.42 14.27
C MET A 233 1.40 -13.02 13.33
N ASN A 234 1.01 -13.39 12.11
CA ASN A 234 1.91 -14.03 11.15
C ASN A 234 2.90 -13.03 10.52
N SER A 235 2.57 -11.74 10.52
CA SER A 235 3.39 -10.64 9.98
C SER A 235 4.68 -10.40 10.78
N ILE A 236 5.80 -10.23 10.07
CA ILE A 236 7.10 -9.89 10.70
C ILE A 236 7.08 -8.55 11.44
N ASN A 237 6.28 -7.59 10.95
CA ASN A 237 6.03 -6.29 11.59
C ASN A 237 4.79 -6.34 12.50
N GLY A 238 4.34 -7.54 12.83
CA GLY A 238 3.28 -7.84 13.77
C GLY A 238 3.77 -7.93 15.22
N PRO A 239 2.83 -8.07 16.16
CA PRO A 239 3.13 -8.02 17.58
C PRO A 239 3.96 -9.21 18.08
N THR A 240 3.99 -10.31 17.34
CA THR A 240 4.77 -11.52 17.66
C THR A 240 6.03 -11.67 16.79
N GLY A 241 6.37 -10.67 15.97
CA GLY A 241 7.53 -10.71 15.06
C GLY A 241 7.43 -11.82 14.01
N GLY A 242 6.20 -12.17 13.61
CA GLY A 242 5.89 -13.20 12.62
C GLY A 242 5.89 -14.64 13.15
N LYS A 243 5.92 -14.81 14.48
CA LYS A 243 5.73 -16.10 15.15
C LYS A 243 4.25 -16.37 15.40
N VAL A 244 3.80 -17.56 15.02
CA VAL A 244 2.42 -17.99 15.22
C VAL A 244 2.34 -18.73 16.55
N LEU A 245 1.75 -18.05 17.55
CA LEU A 245 1.70 -18.52 18.93
C LEU A 245 0.25 -18.50 19.42
N ARG A 246 -0.14 -19.53 20.17
CA ARG A 246 -1.41 -19.57 20.88
C ARG A 246 -1.50 -18.38 21.84
N PRO A 247 -2.55 -17.55 21.79
CA PRO A 247 -2.66 -16.40 22.69
C PRO A 247 -2.69 -16.77 24.17
N SER A 248 -3.29 -17.91 24.53
CA SER A 248 -3.42 -18.41 25.91
C SER A 248 -2.08 -18.70 26.59
N ASP A 249 -1.18 -19.46 25.96
CA ASP A 249 0.05 -19.98 26.59
C ASP A 249 1.34 -19.61 25.86
N LYS A 250 1.24 -18.86 24.76
CA LYS A 250 2.34 -18.41 23.91
C LYS A 250 3.19 -19.54 23.30
N LYS A 251 2.65 -20.76 23.21
CA LYS A 251 3.31 -21.88 22.52
C LYS A 251 2.91 -21.96 21.06
N GLU A 252 3.75 -22.60 20.24
CA GLU A 252 3.41 -22.91 18.86
C GLU A 252 2.28 -23.94 18.80
N PRO A 253 1.23 -23.71 17.98
CA PRO A 253 0.15 -24.68 17.81
C PRO A 253 0.62 -25.88 16.99
N LYS A 254 0.27 -27.09 17.43
CA LYS A 254 0.49 -28.33 16.66
C LYS A 254 -0.64 -28.55 15.64
N SER A 255 -1.77 -27.89 15.82
CA SER A 255 -2.91 -27.97 14.89
C SER A 255 -3.68 -26.65 14.80
N ILE A 256 -4.06 -26.25 13.58
CA ILE A 256 -4.82 -25.04 13.30
C ILE A 256 -6.03 -25.37 12.42
N ALA A 257 -7.21 -24.87 12.79
CA ALA A 257 -8.41 -24.94 11.95
C ALA A 257 -8.81 -23.55 11.43
N PHE A 258 -9.04 -23.45 10.13
CA PHE A 258 -9.59 -22.27 9.47
C PHE A 258 -11.07 -22.52 9.16
N ILE A 259 -11.96 -21.71 9.73
CA ILE A 259 -13.41 -21.84 9.54
C ILE A 259 -13.87 -20.82 8.51
N GLN A 260 -14.39 -21.31 7.38
CA GLN A 260 -14.85 -20.46 6.28
C GLN A 260 -16.25 -19.86 6.52
N CYS A 261 -16.53 -18.80 5.76
CA CYS A 261 -17.85 -18.18 5.66
C CYS A 261 -18.43 -17.69 7.01
N VAL A 262 -17.58 -17.31 7.97
CA VAL A 262 -18.04 -16.80 9.27
C VAL A 262 -18.74 -15.45 9.05
N GLY A 263 -20.07 -15.45 9.11
CA GLY A 263 -20.92 -14.28 8.86
C GLY A 263 -21.08 -13.86 7.40
N SER A 264 -20.55 -14.64 6.44
CA SER A 264 -20.82 -14.46 5.00
C SER A 264 -21.83 -15.49 4.53
N ARG A 265 -22.58 -15.19 3.46
CA ARG A 265 -23.63 -16.07 2.95
C ARG A 265 -24.66 -16.43 4.02
N ASN A 266 -24.95 -15.47 4.89
CA ASN A 266 -25.85 -15.65 6.02
C ASN A 266 -26.91 -14.54 6.00
N ASN A 267 -28.12 -14.92 5.59
CA ASN A 267 -29.27 -14.00 5.47
C ASN A 267 -30.08 -13.91 6.78
N GLY A 268 -29.77 -14.72 7.79
CA GLY A 268 -30.63 -14.93 8.95
C GLY A 268 -30.13 -14.31 10.26
N SER A 269 -28.86 -13.90 10.31
CA SER A 269 -28.24 -13.40 11.55
C SER A 269 -27.94 -11.90 11.47
N PRO A 270 -28.35 -11.09 12.47
CA PRO A 270 -28.00 -9.67 12.53
C PRO A 270 -26.49 -9.45 12.45
N GLY A 271 -26.07 -8.46 11.66
CA GLY A 271 -24.65 -8.10 11.47
C GLY A 271 -23.86 -9.03 10.54
N CYS A 272 -24.51 -10.03 9.94
CA CYS A 272 -23.95 -10.83 8.86
C CYS A 272 -24.32 -10.27 7.49
N VAL A 273 -23.60 -10.71 6.44
CA VAL A 273 -23.84 -10.31 5.05
C VAL A 273 -24.36 -11.49 4.23
N SER A 274 -25.29 -11.19 3.31
CA SER A 274 -25.91 -12.18 2.43
C SER A 274 -24.96 -12.73 1.36
N TYR A 275 -23.93 -11.95 1.01
CA TYR A 275 -23.02 -12.26 -0.08
C TYR A 275 -21.81 -13.08 0.36
N CYS A 276 -21.09 -13.61 -0.63
CA CYS A 276 -19.76 -14.18 -0.43
C CYS A 276 -18.71 -13.07 -0.37
N SER A 277 -17.85 -13.06 0.65
CA SER A 277 -16.76 -12.08 0.77
C SER A 277 -15.62 -12.29 -0.24
N THR A 278 -15.77 -13.21 -1.21
CA THR A 278 -14.88 -13.46 -2.36
C THR A 278 -13.49 -14.01 -2.04
N VAL A 279 -12.79 -13.48 -1.04
CA VAL A 279 -11.36 -13.73 -0.81
C VAL A 279 -11.05 -14.75 0.29
N CYS A 280 -12.04 -15.15 1.09
CA CYS A 280 -11.82 -15.95 2.31
C CYS A 280 -11.24 -17.34 2.05
N CYS A 281 -11.73 -18.04 1.02
CA CYS A 281 -11.16 -19.33 0.67
C CYS A 281 -9.69 -19.19 0.28
N MET A 282 -9.32 -18.11 -0.42
CA MET A 282 -7.95 -17.89 -0.88
C MET A 282 -6.99 -17.49 0.25
N TYR A 283 -7.37 -16.56 1.13
CA TYR A 283 -6.47 -16.17 2.22
C TYR A 283 -6.28 -17.31 3.22
N SER A 284 -7.28 -18.14 3.50
CA SER A 284 -7.09 -19.27 4.42
C SER A 284 -6.25 -20.39 3.80
N SER A 285 -6.38 -20.64 2.49
CA SER A 285 -5.47 -21.52 1.77
C SER A 285 -4.03 -20.99 1.79
N LYS A 286 -3.84 -19.68 1.58
CA LYS A 286 -2.54 -18.99 1.68
C LYS A 286 -1.94 -19.12 3.07
N GLU A 287 -2.71 -18.82 4.11
CA GLU A 287 -2.31 -18.92 5.51
C GLU A 287 -1.91 -20.36 5.86
N ALA A 288 -2.77 -21.34 5.60
CA ALA A 288 -2.48 -22.75 5.87
C ALA A 288 -1.23 -23.24 5.11
N LEU A 289 -1.09 -22.88 3.83
CA LEU A 289 0.08 -23.20 3.02
C LEU A 289 1.34 -22.58 3.61
N ASN A 290 1.31 -21.31 4.03
CA ASN A 290 2.47 -20.64 4.62
C ASN A 290 2.86 -21.26 5.97
N ILE A 291 1.90 -21.70 6.78
CA ILE A 291 2.18 -22.47 8.00
C ILE A 291 2.94 -23.75 7.66
N ARG A 292 2.37 -24.60 6.79
CA ARG A 292 2.94 -25.90 6.42
C ARG A 292 4.28 -25.80 5.69
N ARG A 293 4.48 -24.74 4.90
CA ARG A 293 5.65 -24.58 4.03
C ARG A 293 6.81 -23.83 4.69
N LYS A 294 6.51 -22.81 5.51
CA LYS A 294 7.51 -21.81 5.94
C LYS A 294 7.64 -21.65 7.44
N LYS A 295 6.54 -21.80 8.19
CA LYS A 295 6.50 -21.39 9.61
C LYS A 295 6.60 -22.59 10.56
N ILE A 296 5.65 -23.53 10.47
CA ILE A 296 5.55 -24.69 11.36
C ILE A 296 5.25 -25.94 10.50
N PRO A 297 6.26 -26.55 9.86
CA PRO A 297 6.06 -27.65 8.91
C PRO A 297 5.37 -28.89 9.46
N ASP A 298 5.44 -29.11 10.78
CA ASP A 298 4.80 -30.25 11.45
C ASP A 298 3.37 -29.94 11.95
N CYS A 299 2.88 -28.70 11.79
CA CYS A 299 1.55 -28.30 12.22
C CYS A 299 0.48 -28.89 11.30
N GLU A 300 -0.57 -29.51 11.85
CA GLU A 300 -1.71 -29.96 11.05
C GLU A 300 -2.67 -28.81 10.75
N CYS A 301 -2.90 -28.51 9.47
CA CYS A 301 -3.84 -27.47 9.05
C CYS A 301 -5.14 -28.09 8.53
N PHE A 302 -6.29 -27.59 9.01
CA PHE A 302 -7.63 -27.99 8.59
C PHE A 302 -8.39 -26.77 8.08
N ILE A 303 -9.02 -26.85 6.91
CA ILE A 303 -9.89 -25.80 6.37
C ILE A 303 -11.30 -26.36 6.28
N PHE A 304 -12.21 -25.82 7.09
CA PHE A 304 -13.62 -26.18 7.09
C PHE A 304 -14.38 -25.28 6.13
N ASN A 305 -14.93 -25.86 5.07
CA ASN A 305 -15.68 -25.13 4.07
C ASN A 305 -16.84 -25.97 3.52
N THR A 306 -17.87 -25.32 3.00
CA THR A 306 -18.96 -25.99 2.28
C THR A 306 -18.70 -26.01 0.77
N GLU A 307 -17.97 -25.01 0.26
CA GLU A 307 -17.52 -24.93 -1.14
C GLU A 307 -16.11 -24.32 -1.21
N LYS A 308 -15.32 -24.75 -2.19
CA LYS A 308 -14.01 -24.16 -2.52
C LYS A 308 -14.20 -23.12 -3.63
N ARG A 309 -13.80 -21.86 -3.39
CA ARG A 309 -13.85 -20.79 -4.39
C ARG A 309 -12.44 -20.26 -4.68
N GLY A 310 -11.85 -20.74 -5.76
CA GLY A 310 -10.52 -20.33 -6.24
C GLY A 310 -10.56 -19.95 -7.73
N TYR A 311 -11.31 -18.90 -8.05
CA TYR A 311 -11.45 -18.41 -9.44
C TYR A 311 -10.32 -17.41 -9.77
N GLY A 312 -9.83 -17.45 -11.01
CA GLY A 312 -8.73 -16.60 -11.46
C GLY A 312 -7.45 -17.38 -11.73
N LYS A 313 -6.44 -16.68 -12.25
CA LYS A 313 -5.17 -17.27 -12.67
C LYS A 313 -4.40 -17.82 -11.46
N GLN A 314 -4.07 -19.12 -11.48
CA GLN A 314 -3.28 -19.82 -10.44
C GLN A 314 -3.94 -20.01 -9.06
N TYR A 315 -5.20 -19.61 -8.89
CA TYR A 315 -5.86 -19.67 -7.57
C TYR A 315 -6.25 -21.10 -7.22
N TYR A 316 -6.82 -21.83 -8.18
CA TYR A 316 -7.14 -23.25 -8.03
C TYR A 316 -5.88 -24.10 -7.86
N ASP A 317 -4.84 -23.83 -8.65
CA ASP A 317 -3.55 -24.54 -8.57
C ASP A 317 -2.93 -24.38 -7.18
N MET A 318 -2.95 -23.18 -6.60
CA MET A 318 -2.47 -22.95 -5.24
C MET A 318 -3.25 -23.77 -4.19
N MET A 319 -4.57 -23.91 -4.35
CA MET A 319 -5.37 -24.75 -3.45
C MET A 319 -5.02 -26.24 -3.60
N LEU A 320 -4.78 -26.69 -4.83
CA LEU A 320 -4.33 -28.06 -5.12
C LEU A 320 -2.94 -28.31 -4.53
N ASP A 321 -2.00 -27.39 -4.68
CA ASP A 321 -0.65 -27.49 -4.12
C ASP A 321 -0.72 -27.55 -2.58
N ALA A 322 -1.53 -26.69 -1.96
CA ALA A 322 -1.76 -26.72 -0.52
C ALA A 322 -2.26 -28.10 -0.05
N GLN A 323 -3.19 -28.71 -0.79
CA GLN A 323 -3.75 -30.02 -0.44
C GLN A 323 -2.76 -31.17 -0.73
N ASN A 324 -2.26 -31.26 -1.97
CA ASN A 324 -1.57 -32.43 -2.48
C ASN A 324 -0.07 -32.44 -2.11
N GLN A 325 0.58 -31.27 -2.09
CA GLN A 325 2.01 -31.17 -1.81
C GLN A 325 2.27 -30.89 -0.32
N TRP A 326 1.45 -30.05 0.31
CA TRP A 326 1.70 -29.57 1.67
C TRP A 326 0.78 -30.18 2.73
N GLY A 327 -0.18 -31.04 2.35
CA GLY A 327 -1.02 -31.79 3.28
C GLY A 327 -2.02 -30.94 4.05
N VAL A 328 -2.49 -29.81 3.49
CA VAL A 328 -3.60 -29.04 4.07
C VAL A 328 -4.90 -29.82 3.89
N ASN A 329 -5.59 -30.10 4.99
CA ASN A 329 -6.81 -30.90 4.99
C ASN A 329 -8.03 -30.02 4.75
N TYR A 330 -8.68 -30.16 3.60
CA TYR A 330 -9.96 -29.49 3.34
C TYR A 330 -11.11 -30.41 3.76
N ILE A 331 -11.93 -29.94 4.70
CA ILE A 331 -13.07 -30.68 5.25
C ILE A 331 -14.34 -30.03 4.72
N ASN A 332 -15.12 -30.80 3.96
CA ASN A 332 -16.46 -30.40 3.53
C ASN A 332 -17.42 -30.46 4.72
N GLY A 333 -17.42 -29.42 5.54
CA GLY A 333 -18.02 -29.47 6.88
C GLY A 333 -18.80 -28.21 7.24
N ARG A 334 -20.00 -28.41 7.78
CA ARG A 334 -20.81 -27.33 8.37
C ARG A 334 -20.63 -27.32 9.88
N ILE A 335 -20.03 -26.26 10.40
CA ILE A 335 -19.80 -26.09 11.84
C ILE A 335 -21.12 -25.87 12.56
N SER A 336 -21.32 -26.57 13.68
CA SER A 336 -22.42 -26.35 14.60
C SER A 336 -22.00 -25.37 15.70
N PHE A 337 -20.96 -25.71 16.46
CA PHE A 337 -20.39 -24.85 17.49
C PHE A 337 -18.97 -25.28 17.89
N VAL A 338 -18.27 -24.39 18.59
CA VAL A 338 -16.94 -24.58 19.16
C VAL A 338 -17.04 -24.59 20.69
N GLU A 339 -16.36 -25.54 21.34
CA GLU A 339 -16.18 -25.59 22.80
C GLU A 339 -14.70 -25.52 23.14
N GLU A 340 -14.35 -24.89 24.26
CA GLU A 340 -13.01 -24.99 24.83
C GLU A 340 -12.89 -26.27 25.68
N ASN A 341 -11.71 -26.90 25.64
CA ASN A 341 -11.30 -27.95 26.57
C ASN A 341 -10.25 -27.38 27.54
N PRO A 342 -10.63 -26.93 28.74
CA PRO A 342 -9.73 -26.22 29.65
C PRO A 342 -8.55 -27.06 30.15
N GLU A 343 -8.73 -28.39 30.27
CA GLU A 343 -7.68 -29.30 30.76
C GLU A 343 -6.49 -29.38 29.79
N LYS A 344 -6.78 -29.40 28.50
CA LYS A 344 -5.77 -29.47 27.43
C LYS A 344 -5.46 -28.10 26.81
N GLN A 345 -6.27 -27.09 27.14
CA GLN A 345 -6.24 -25.76 26.51
C GLN A 345 -6.40 -25.83 24.98
N THR A 346 -7.27 -26.72 24.51
CA THR A 346 -7.57 -26.98 23.10
C THR A 346 -9.01 -26.56 22.79
N LEU A 347 -9.36 -26.53 21.51
CA LEU A 347 -10.68 -26.17 21.00
C LEU A 347 -11.29 -27.37 20.27
N VAL A 348 -12.54 -27.70 20.60
CA VAL A 348 -13.29 -28.81 20.01
C VAL A 348 -14.34 -28.25 19.05
N ILE A 349 -14.15 -28.50 17.76
CA ILE A 349 -15.06 -28.14 16.69
C ILE A 349 -16.06 -29.27 16.50
N LYS A 350 -17.36 -29.00 16.69
CA LYS A 350 -18.44 -29.94 16.33
C LYS A 350 -19.05 -29.53 15.00
N TYR A 351 -19.10 -30.46 14.06
CA TYR A 351 -19.53 -30.18 12.68
C TYR A 351 -20.24 -31.37 12.05
N GLU A 352 -21.09 -31.08 11.08
CA GLU A 352 -21.64 -32.07 10.14
C GLU A 352 -20.65 -32.23 8.99
N ASP A 353 -20.14 -33.44 8.76
CA ASP A 353 -19.40 -33.78 7.54
C ASP A 353 -20.42 -33.98 6.40
N LEU A 354 -20.43 -33.06 5.45
CA LEU A 354 -21.39 -33.03 4.35
C LEU A 354 -21.16 -34.13 3.32
N ASN A 355 -19.99 -34.77 3.31
CA ASN A 355 -19.76 -35.92 2.44
C ASN A 355 -20.42 -37.19 2.99
N SER A 356 -20.44 -37.36 4.32
CA SER A 356 -20.95 -38.58 4.97
C SER A 356 -22.32 -38.38 5.66
N GLY A 357 -22.76 -37.14 5.86
CA GLY A 357 -23.94 -36.78 6.64
C GLY A 357 -23.81 -37.04 8.14
N LYS A 358 -22.61 -37.29 8.65
CA LYS A 358 -22.37 -37.63 10.07
C LYS A 358 -21.87 -36.44 10.87
N PHE A 359 -22.35 -36.34 12.11
CA PHE A 359 -21.79 -35.42 13.09
C PHE A 359 -20.45 -35.93 13.60
N SER A 360 -19.43 -35.08 13.47
CA SER A 360 -18.04 -35.37 13.81
C SER A 360 -17.49 -34.30 14.75
N ARG A 361 -16.37 -34.62 15.38
CA ARG A 361 -15.62 -33.70 16.26
C ARG A 361 -14.18 -33.62 15.81
N LYS A 362 -13.59 -32.43 15.86
CA LYS A 362 -12.16 -32.20 15.63
C LYS A 362 -11.60 -31.31 16.72
N GLU A 363 -10.60 -31.81 17.44
CA GLU A 363 -9.87 -31.05 18.47
C GLU A 363 -8.63 -30.40 17.82
N VAL A 364 -8.40 -29.12 18.08
CA VAL A 364 -7.27 -28.33 17.56
C VAL A 364 -6.70 -27.37 18.62
N ASP A 365 -5.49 -26.87 18.41
CA ASP A 365 -4.86 -25.90 19.32
C ASP A 365 -5.28 -24.45 19.08
N LEU A 366 -5.59 -24.10 17.83
CA LEU A 366 -5.92 -22.74 17.40
C LEU A 366 -7.01 -22.76 16.33
N ILE A 367 -7.94 -21.81 16.40
CA ILE A 367 -8.96 -21.58 15.36
C ILE A 367 -8.77 -20.20 14.75
N VAL A 368 -8.89 -20.12 13.43
CA VAL A 368 -8.90 -18.88 12.65
C VAL A 368 -10.25 -18.74 11.95
N LEU A 369 -11.00 -17.70 12.28
CA LEU A 369 -12.31 -17.39 11.74
C LEU A 369 -12.15 -16.51 10.50
N ALA A 370 -12.47 -17.06 9.34
CA ALA A 370 -12.49 -16.35 8.08
C ALA A 370 -13.76 -15.48 7.99
N ALA A 371 -13.75 -14.38 8.75
CA ALA A 371 -14.92 -13.54 8.99
C ALA A 371 -15.25 -12.63 7.81
N ALA A 372 -16.54 -12.32 7.68
CA ALA A 372 -17.09 -11.54 6.59
C ALA A 372 -16.49 -10.15 6.46
N LEU A 373 -16.44 -9.69 5.22
CA LEU A 373 -16.00 -8.35 4.87
C LEU A 373 -17.25 -7.51 4.54
N THR A 374 -17.35 -6.35 5.17
CA THR A 374 -18.54 -5.46 5.18
C THR A 374 -18.11 -4.01 4.89
N GLU A 375 -19.06 -3.08 4.83
CA GLU A 375 -18.76 -1.67 4.63
C GLU A 375 -17.86 -1.10 5.73
N THR A 376 -17.07 -0.08 5.37
CA THR A 376 -16.32 0.68 6.36
C THR A 376 -17.23 1.63 7.14
N LYS A 377 -16.86 1.90 8.40
CA LYS A 377 -17.49 2.97 9.19
C LYS A 377 -17.41 4.29 8.41
N GLY A 378 -18.56 4.93 8.23
CA GLY A 378 -18.72 6.19 7.49
C GLY A 378 -19.13 6.04 6.02
N LYS A 379 -19.10 4.84 5.43
CA LYS A 379 -19.52 4.65 4.03
C LYS A 379 -20.97 5.07 3.78
N ARG A 380 -21.88 4.77 4.71
CA ARG A 380 -23.30 5.19 4.63
C ARG A 380 -23.45 6.72 4.60
N GLN A 381 -22.68 7.43 5.42
CA GLN A 381 -22.66 8.90 5.44
C GLN A 381 -22.13 9.46 4.11
N ILE A 382 -21.08 8.84 3.55
CA ILE A 382 -20.56 9.23 2.22
C ILE A 382 -21.61 8.98 1.13
N ALA A 383 -22.31 7.84 1.16
CA ALA A 383 -23.38 7.53 0.22
C ALA A 383 -24.49 8.59 0.25
N GLU A 384 -24.92 8.99 1.45
CA GLU A 384 -25.90 10.08 1.64
C GLU A 384 -25.37 11.41 1.09
N MET A 385 -24.11 11.76 1.35
CA MET A 385 -23.48 13.00 0.85
C MET A 385 -23.42 13.07 -0.68
N VAL A 386 -23.29 11.93 -1.36
CA VAL A 386 -23.32 11.86 -2.85
C VAL A 386 -24.74 11.66 -3.41
N GLY A 387 -25.75 11.62 -2.55
CA GLY A 387 -27.16 11.49 -2.95
C GLY A 387 -27.55 10.08 -3.38
N SER A 388 -27.03 9.06 -2.70
CA SER A 388 -27.31 7.64 -2.91
C SER A 388 -27.60 6.93 -1.58
N LYS A 389 -27.99 5.65 -1.64
CA LYS A 389 -28.21 4.79 -0.47
C LYS A 389 -27.52 3.44 -0.67
N LEU A 390 -27.05 2.87 0.43
CA LEU A 390 -26.56 1.49 0.44
C LEU A 390 -27.73 0.52 0.67
N ASP A 391 -27.59 -0.70 0.17
CA ASP A 391 -28.51 -1.80 0.47
C ASP A 391 -28.34 -2.32 1.92
N SER A 392 -29.10 -3.37 2.26
CA SER A 392 -29.05 -3.98 3.60
C SER A 392 -27.70 -4.58 3.95
N ASP A 393 -26.91 -4.97 2.95
CA ASP A 393 -25.56 -5.52 3.12
C ASP A 393 -24.46 -4.45 3.03
N GLY A 394 -24.85 -3.17 2.92
CA GLY A 394 -23.91 -2.05 2.90
C GLY A 394 -23.19 -1.84 1.56
N LEU A 395 -23.74 -2.34 0.46
CA LEU A 395 -23.21 -2.14 -0.89
C LEU A 395 -24.03 -1.15 -1.70
N PHE A 396 -23.41 -0.59 -2.75
CA PHE A 396 -24.15 0.18 -3.75
C PHE A 396 -24.76 -0.78 -4.75
N ASN A 397 -26.07 -0.69 -4.98
CA ASN A 397 -26.71 -1.50 -6.01
C ASN A 397 -26.36 -0.98 -7.42
N LYS A 398 -26.63 -1.79 -8.44
CA LYS A 398 -26.25 -1.48 -9.84
C LYS A 398 -26.92 -0.20 -10.38
N GLU A 399 -28.19 0.03 -10.03
CA GLU A 399 -28.94 1.21 -10.51
C GLU A 399 -28.38 2.49 -9.89
N GLU A 400 -28.10 2.48 -8.59
CA GLU A 400 -27.46 3.58 -7.86
C GLU A 400 -26.08 3.91 -8.45
N VAL A 401 -25.25 2.90 -8.73
CA VAL A 401 -23.94 3.11 -9.37
C VAL A 401 -24.08 3.83 -10.71
N ASN A 402 -25.00 3.37 -11.57
CA ASN A 402 -25.21 3.99 -12.88
C ASN A 402 -25.70 5.45 -12.75
N GLN A 403 -26.64 5.71 -11.83
CA GLN A 403 -27.15 7.07 -11.59
C GLN A 403 -26.08 8.01 -11.03
N LEU A 404 -25.17 7.49 -10.19
CA LEU A 404 -24.03 8.24 -9.67
C LEU A 404 -23.02 8.56 -10.78
N GLU A 405 -22.72 7.61 -11.67
CA GLU A 405 -21.80 7.84 -12.80
C GLU A 405 -22.32 8.95 -13.73
N GLU A 406 -23.64 9.08 -13.92
CA GLU A 406 -24.24 10.22 -14.65
C GLU A 406 -24.11 11.57 -13.93
N LYS A 407 -23.93 11.53 -12.62
CA LYS A 407 -23.65 12.69 -11.79
C LYS A 407 -22.14 12.92 -11.60
N ASN A 408 -21.26 12.23 -12.33
CA ASN A 408 -19.80 12.28 -12.17
C ASN A 408 -19.31 11.81 -10.78
N VAL A 409 -20.05 10.88 -10.16
CA VAL A 409 -19.63 10.18 -8.95
C VAL A 409 -19.39 8.71 -9.31
N PHE A 410 -18.19 8.23 -9.03
CA PHE A 410 -17.74 6.89 -9.39
C PHE A 410 -17.43 6.10 -8.12
N ILE A 411 -17.55 4.77 -8.18
CA ILE A 411 -17.27 3.88 -7.04
C ILE A 411 -16.30 2.80 -7.52
N THR A 412 -15.24 2.54 -6.75
CA THR A 412 -14.21 1.56 -7.13
C THR A 412 -13.78 0.64 -6.00
N GLY A 413 -13.31 -0.56 -6.37
CA GLY A 413 -12.82 -1.60 -5.49
C GLY A 413 -13.91 -2.13 -4.57
N PHE A 414 -13.51 -2.59 -3.38
CA PHE A 414 -14.46 -3.21 -2.43
C PHE A 414 -15.63 -2.29 -2.04
N ALA A 415 -15.47 -0.97 -2.15
CA ALA A 415 -16.58 -0.04 -1.92
C ALA A 415 -17.78 -0.33 -2.84
N ARG A 416 -17.56 -0.92 -4.02
CA ARG A 416 -18.60 -1.34 -4.96
C ARG A 416 -19.15 -2.73 -4.62
N PHE A 417 -18.30 -3.75 -4.60
CA PHE A 417 -18.64 -5.14 -4.27
C PHE A 417 -17.39 -5.93 -3.84
N PRO A 418 -17.53 -7.11 -3.22
CA PRO A 418 -16.38 -7.89 -2.74
C PRO A 418 -15.42 -8.32 -3.85
N MET A 419 -14.16 -7.87 -3.76
CA MET A 419 -13.11 -8.11 -4.75
C MET A 419 -11.78 -8.46 -4.09
N ASN A 420 -10.91 -9.16 -4.82
CA ASN A 420 -9.50 -9.35 -4.44
C ASN A 420 -8.65 -8.11 -4.82
N ILE A 421 -7.35 -8.15 -4.51
CA ILE A 421 -6.43 -7.02 -4.77
C ILE A 421 -6.27 -6.76 -6.28
N PRO A 422 -5.89 -7.73 -7.14
CA PRO A 422 -5.79 -7.51 -8.58
C PRO A 422 -7.07 -6.95 -9.23
N ASP A 423 -8.23 -7.48 -8.85
CA ASP A 423 -9.51 -7.02 -9.34
C ASP A 423 -9.77 -5.57 -8.89
N SER A 424 -9.42 -5.22 -7.65
CA SER A 424 -9.56 -3.85 -7.12
C SER A 424 -8.64 -2.85 -7.82
N VAL A 425 -7.41 -3.24 -8.16
CA VAL A 425 -6.47 -2.39 -8.93
C VAL A 425 -7.01 -2.19 -10.34
N THR A 426 -7.44 -3.27 -11.00
CA THR A 426 -8.00 -3.22 -12.35
C THR A 426 -9.27 -2.37 -12.43
N ASP A 427 -10.17 -2.51 -11.44
CA ASP A 427 -11.37 -1.68 -11.33
C ASP A 427 -11.03 -0.20 -11.09
N GLY A 428 -9.94 0.08 -10.35
CA GLY A 428 -9.40 1.43 -10.16
C GLY A 428 -8.99 2.10 -11.47
N SER A 429 -8.22 1.41 -12.30
CA SER A 429 -7.84 1.88 -13.65
C SER A 429 -9.04 1.98 -14.60
N ALA A 430 -10.01 1.06 -14.49
CA ALA A 430 -11.23 1.11 -15.27
C ALA A 430 -12.05 2.37 -14.94
N VAL A 431 -12.18 2.73 -13.66
CA VAL A 431 -12.84 3.98 -13.23
C VAL A 431 -12.07 5.21 -13.70
N ALA A 432 -10.73 5.21 -13.62
CA ALA A 432 -9.93 6.29 -14.17
C ALA A 432 -10.16 6.47 -15.69
N SER A 433 -10.27 5.36 -16.43
CA SER A 433 -10.63 5.36 -17.87
C SER A 433 -12.03 5.92 -18.13
N LYS A 434 -13.04 5.55 -17.34
CA LYS A 434 -14.40 6.11 -17.45
C LYS A 434 -14.41 7.62 -17.22
N ILE A 435 -13.69 8.09 -16.21
CA ILE A 435 -13.55 9.53 -15.94
C ILE A 435 -12.89 10.22 -17.12
N ALA A 436 -11.82 9.64 -17.68
CA ALA A 436 -11.13 10.24 -18.81
C ALA A 436 -11.99 10.34 -20.07
N GLN A 437 -12.92 9.39 -20.28
CA GLN A 437 -13.92 9.48 -21.35
C GLN A 437 -14.93 10.61 -21.13
N LYS A 438 -15.32 10.89 -19.87
CA LYS A 438 -16.24 12.00 -19.56
C LYS A 438 -15.57 13.37 -19.59
N PHE A 439 -14.27 13.42 -19.30
CA PHE A 439 -13.48 14.65 -19.24
C PHE A 439 -12.26 14.59 -20.16
N PRO A 440 -12.44 14.33 -21.47
CA PRO A 440 -11.31 14.09 -22.37
C PRO A 440 -10.37 15.28 -22.38
N LEU A 441 -9.08 14.98 -22.26
CA LEU A 441 -8.03 15.98 -22.37
C LEU A 441 -7.72 16.22 -23.86
N PRO A 442 -7.32 17.43 -24.25
CA PRO A 442 -6.88 17.67 -25.60
C PRO A 442 -5.67 16.80 -25.92
N LEU A 443 -5.68 16.18 -27.11
CA LEU A 443 -4.50 15.56 -27.70
C LEU A 443 -3.38 16.60 -27.78
N ASN A 444 -2.13 16.16 -27.72
CA ASN A 444 -0.94 17.02 -27.89
C ASN A 444 -0.65 18.01 -26.74
N ARG A 445 -1.08 17.72 -25.50
CA ARG A 445 -0.69 18.51 -24.30
C ARG A 445 0.83 18.66 -24.08
N TRP A 446 1.60 17.74 -24.66
CA TRP A 446 3.06 17.65 -24.56
C TRP A 446 3.77 18.01 -25.87
N THR A 447 3.05 18.44 -26.91
CA THR A 447 3.72 19.07 -28.05
C THR A 447 4.07 20.49 -27.63
N PRO A 448 5.34 20.89 -27.71
CA PRO A 448 5.67 22.31 -27.73
C PRO A 448 4.77 23.00 -28.76
N ASP A 449 4.20 24.15 -28.41
CA ASP A 449 3.27 24.88 -29.28
C ASP A 449 3.95 25.29 -30.61
N GLU A 450 5.28 25.31 -30.63
CA GLU A 450 6.13 25.27 -31.83
C GLU A 450 7.25 24.28 -31.51
N ILE A 451 7.42 23.22 -32.30
CA ILE A 451 8.78 22.69 -32.50
C ILE A 451 9.43 23.85 -33.28
N GLU A 452 10.05 24.79 -32.57
CA GLU A 452 11.14 25.54 -33.20
C GLU A 452 12.01 24.42 -33.79
N GLU A 453 12.12 24.39 -35.11
CA GLU A 453 13.17 23.62 -35.76
C GLU A 453 14.45 24.15 -35.13
N GLU A 454 14.88 23.56 -34.01
CA GLU A 454 16.21 23.74 -33.48
C GLU A 454 17.07 23.33 -34.66
N SER A 455 17.64 24.36 -35.28
CA SER A 455 18.63 24.23 -36.33
C SER A 455 19.58 23.13 -35.90
N GLU A 456 20.03 22.33 -36.85
CA GLU A 456 21.17 21.45 -36.70
C GLU A 456 22.41 22.28 -36.31
N GLU A 457 22.44 22.84 -35.11
CA GLU A 457 23.65 23.28 -34.46
C GLU A 457 24.38 22.00 -34.12
N VAL A 458 25.25 21.64 -35.07
CA VAL A 458 26.43 20.81 -34.91
C VAL A 458 26.74 20.66 -33.43
N LEU A 459 26.57 19.42 -32.94
CA LEU A 459 27.01 18.94 -31.63
C LEU A 459 28.41 19.51 -31.32
N SER A 460 28.46 20.67 -30.68
CA SER A 460 29.70 21.15 -30.10
C SER A 460 29.91 20.29 -28.87
N GLU A 461 30.97 19.48 -28.86
CA GLU A 461 31.43 18.79 -27.67
C GLU A 461 31.54 19.83 -26.54
N SER A 462 30.53 19.88 -25.66
CA SER A 462 30.59 20.74 -24.48
C SER A 462 31.85 20.34 -23.72
N GLU A 463 32.72 21.29 -23.39
CA GLU A 463 33.94 20.98 -22.64
C GLU A 463 33.59 20.11 -21.42
N PRO A 464 34.33 19.02 -21.15
CA PRO A 464 33.99 18.12 -20.06
C PRO A 464 33.96 18.88 -18.73
N LEU A 465 32.75 19.04 -18.19
CA LEU A 465 32.53 19.73 -16.92
C LEU A 465 33.40 19.11 -15.83
N GLN A 466 34.31 19.90 -15.28
CA GLN A 466 35.14 19.52 -14.13
C GLN A 466 34.27 18.83 -13.06
N PRO A 467 34.57 17.58 -12.67
CA PRO A 467 33.73 16.85 -11.73
C PRO A 467 33.63 17.56 -10.38
N ARG A 468 32.39 17.74 -9.92
CA ARG A 468 32.03 18.29 -8.60
C ARG A 468 31.09 17.29 -7.95
N ILE A 469 31.70 16.31 -7.31
CA ILE A 469 31.06 15.10 -6.82
C ILE A 469 30.62 15.29 -5.36
N GLY A 470 29.36 14.99 -5.07
CA GLY A 470 28.90 14.75 -3.70
C GLY A 470 28.52 13.30 -3.48
N ILE A 471 28.89 12.78 -2.32
CA ILE A 471 28.56 11.42 -1.90
C ILE A 471 27.64 11.51 -0.67
N PHE A 472 26.45 10.95 -0.81
CA PHE A 472 25.46 10.87 0.25
C PHE A 472 25.36 9.44 0.74
N TYR A 473 25.85 9.21 1.95
CA TYR A 473 25.81 7.91 2.62
C TYR A 473 24.46 7.74 3.29
N CYS A 474 23.51 7.14 2.58
CA CYS A 474 22.12 7.07 2.99
C CYS A 474 21.87 5.87 3.91
N GLU A 475 21.54 6.16 5.15
CA GLU A 475 21.11 5.19 6.15
C GLU A 475 19.57 5.22 6.20
N PHE A 476 18.95 4.07 5.93
CA PHE A 476 17.50 3.88 6.01
C PHE A 476 17.15 3.04 7.24
N TYR A 477 15.87 2.68 7.39
CA TYR A 477 15.41 1.75 8.43
C TYR A 477 16.00 0.34 8.33
N ASP A 478 16.69 0.02 7.23
CA ASP A 478 17.41 -1.23 7.11
C ASP A 478 18.63 -1.22 8.03
N LYS A 479 18.78 -2.30 8.79
CA LYS A 479 19.90 -2.54 9.72
C LYS A 479 21.25 -2.75 9.02
N ILE A 480 21.51 -2.11 7.88
CA ILE A 480 22.81 -2.19 7.21
C ILE A 480 23.91 -1.58 8.09
N SER A 481 23.57 -0.61 8.94
CA SER A 481 24.47 -0.03 9.93
C SER A 481 24.86 -0.98 11.07
N ASP A 482 24.11 -2.08 11.29
CA ASP A 482 24.55 -3.16 12.18
C ASP A 482 25.76 -3.91 11.60
N ILE A 483 25.99 -3.82 10.29
CA ILE A 483 27.03 -4.55 9.54
C ILE A 483 28.14 -3.59 9.10
N LEU A 484 27.78 -2.43 8.55
CA LEU A 484 28.67 -1.41 8.00
C LEU A 484 28.77 -0.22 8.95
N ASN A 485 29.98 0.32 9.09
CA ASN A 485 30.19 1.58 9.82
C ASN A 485 30.48 2.70 8.82
N PHE A 486 29.47 3.56 8.57
CA PHE A 486 29.57 4.64 7.59
C PHE A 486 30.65 5.67 7.93
N GLU A 487 30.88 5.98 9.22
CA GLU A 487 31.96 6.90 9.61
C GLU A 487 33.34 6.36 9.21
N LYS A 488 33.56 5.04 9.33
CA LYS A 488 34.78 4.39 8.87
C LYS A 488 34.88 4.36 7.34
N ILE A 489 33.75 4.22 6.63
CA ILE A 489 33.74 4.30 5.16
C ILE A 489 34.16 5.71 4.71
N VAL A 490 33.51 6.75 5.25
CA VAL A 490 33.83 8.16 4.95
C VAL A 490 35.31 8.44 5.18
N LYS A 491 35.87 7.98 6.31
CA LYS A 491 37.31 8.15 6.59
C LYS A 491 38.23 7.38 5.62
N ALA A 492 37.77 6.25 5.07
CA ALA A 492 38.55 5.43 4.15
C ALA A 492 38.50 5.93 2.69
N ILE A 493 37.47 6.72 2.34
CA ILE A 493 37.38 7.42 1.07
C ILE A 493 38.19 8.72 1.18
N GLN A 494 39.40 8.69 0.61
CA GLN A 494 40.26 9.87 0.56
C GLN A 494 39.54 11.01 -0.15
N SER A 495 39.60 12.21 0.44
CA SER A 495 39.15 13.42 -0.24
C SER A 495 40.07 13.69 -1.42
N SER A 496 39.48 13.87 -2.59
CA SER A 496 40.15 14.37 -3.80
C SER A 496 39.54 15.71 -4.18
N ASP A 497 40.24 16.50 -4.99
CA ASP A 497 39.83 17.88 -5.32
C ASP A 497 38.43 17.98 -5.96
N ASP A 498 37.98 16.89 -6.58
CA ASP A 498 36.69 16.76 -7.23
C ASP A 498 35.56 16.18 -6.34
N VAL A 499 35.88 15.59 -5.18
CA VAL A 499 34.90 15.10 -4.20
C VAL A 499 34.71 16.15 -3.11
N LEU A 500 33.72 17.02 -3.32
CA LEU A 500 33.52 18.22 -2.51
C LEU A 500 32.67 18.01 -1.26
N VAL A 501 31.80 16.99 -1.29
CA VAL A 501 30.84 16.71 -0.22
C VAL A 501 30.82 15.23 0.08
N GLN A 502 30.92 14.89 1.36
CA GLN A 502 30.66 13.55 1.89
C GLN A 502 29.74 13.71 3.10
N GLU A 503 28.48 13.31 2.97
CA GLU A 503 27.47 13.51 4.02
C GLU A 503 26.81 12.18 4.39
N ILE A 504 26.79 11.86 5.69
CA ILE A 504 25.99 10.75 6.20
C ILE A 504 24.57 11.26 6.44
N VAL A 505 23.62 10.68 5.72
CA VAL A 505 22.20 11.06 5.77
C VAL A 505 21.45 9.95 6.48
N LYS A 506 21.10 10.19 7.74
CA LYS A 506 20.20 9.30 8.50
C LYS A 506 18.76 9.57 8.08
N ASP A 507 17.94 8.51 8.06
CA ASP A 507 16.53 8.59 7.64
C ASP A 507 16.42 9.24 6.25
N ALA A 508 17.22 8.75 5.29
CA ALA A 508 17.42 9.39 3.99
C ALA A 508 16.16 9.48 3.11
N ASP A 509 15.15 8.69 3.43
CA ASP A 509 13.79 8.68 2.87
C ASP A 509 12.84 9.69 3.52
N SER A 510 13.22 10.34 4.61
CA SER A 510 12.40 11.39 5.22
C SER A 510 12.39 12.69 4.40
N LEU A 511 11.26 13.40 4.43
CA LEU A 511 11.11 14.69 3.73
C LEU A 511 12.13 15.73 4.23
N SER A 512 12.45 15.70 5.52
CA SER A 512 13.50 16.56 6.10
C SER A 512 14.88 16.29 5.49
N SER A 513 15.26 15.02 5.32
CA SER A 513 16.52 14.60 4.72
C SER A 513 16.55 14.90 3.22
N ARG A 514 15.43 14.70 2.51
CA ARG A 514 15.26 15.10 1.10
C ARG A 514 15.61 16.58 0.90
N ASN A 515 14.95 17.45 1.66
CA ASN A 515 15.15 18.90 1.60
C ASN A 515 16.59 19.29 1.96
N LYS A 516 17.22 18.59 2.92
CA LYS A 516 18.62 18.80 3.28
C LYS A 516 19.57 18.45 2.13
N MET A 517 19.39 17.28 1.51
CA MET A 517 20.22 16.85 0.36
C MET A 517 20.12 17.84 -0.80
N GLN A 518 18.90 18.24 -1.18
CA GLN A 518 18.69 19.25 -2.24
C GLN A 518 19.41 20.57 -1.95
N LYS A 519 19.33 21.07 -0.72
CA LYS A 519 20.04 22.28 -0.29
C LYS A 519 21.55 22.13 -0.40
N ILE A 520 22.10 20.98 0.01
CA ILE A 520 23.54 20.71 -0.09
C ILE A 520 23.98 20.66 -1.56
N ILE A 521 23.22 19.96 -2.42
CA ILE A 521 23.52 19.85 -3.85
C ILE A 521 23.59 21.23 -4.50
N LYS A 522 22.58 22.08 -4.28
CA LYS A 522 22.55 23.45 -4.80
C LYS A 522 23.66 24.33 -4.21
N LYS A 523 23.81 24.34 -2.88
CA LYS A 523 24.76 25.23 -2.19
C LYS A 523 26.22 24.92 -2.53
N SER A 524 26.55 23.64 -2.69
CA SER A 524 27.91 23.21 -3.04
C SER A 524 28.16 23.18 -4.55
N ASN A 525 27.17 23.57 -5.37
CA ASN A 525 27.21 23.54 -6.83
C ASN A 525 27.71 22.18 -7.35
N LEU A 526 27.13 21.09 -6.86
CA LEU A 526 27.49 19.74 -7.28
C LEU A 526 26.92 19.48 -8.68
N ASN A 527 27.72 18.87 -9.55
CA ASN A 527 27.27 18.44 -10.89
C ASN A 527 27.18 16.92 -11.01
N ARG A 528 27.69 16.17 -10.02
CA ARG A 528 27.64 14.71 -9.96
C ARG A 528 27.29 14.28 -8.54
N VAL A 529 26.41 13.31 -8.40
CA VAL A 529 25.98 12.83 -7.08
C VAL A 529 25.93 11.32 -7.02
N ILE A 530 26.52 10.77 -5.96
CA ILE A 530 26.48 9.35 -5.64
C ILE A 530 25.62 9.19 -4.40
N PHE A 531 24.57 8.38 -4.49
CA PHE A 531 23.81 7.92 -3.33
C PHE A 531 24.25 6.50 -3.00
N THR A 532 24.77 6.28 -1.79
CA THR A 532 25.00 4.91 -1.30
C THR A 532 23.75 4.49 -0.56
N SER A 533 22.95 3.59 -1.12
CA SER A 533 21.64 3.24 -0.56
C SER A 533 21.40 1.74 -0.46
N GLY A 534 20.20 1.36 0.03
CA GLY A 534 19.62 0.06 -0.28
C GLY A 534 19.31 -0.09 -1.78
N SER A 535 18.86 -1.27 -2.21
CA SER A 535 18.72 -1.60 -3.64
C SER A 535 18.16 -0.47 -4.53
N PRO A 536 18.80 -0.21 -5.70
CA PRO A 536 18.34 0.77 -6.69
C PRO A 536 16.88 0.62 -7.06
N ARG A 537 16.36 -0.62 -7.09
CA ARG A 537 14.96 -0.91 -7.39
C ARG A 537 13.97 -0.15 -6.49
N TYR A 538 14.36 0.15 -5.25
CA TYR A 538 13.53 0.87 -4.29
C TYR A 538 13.72 2.38 -4.37
N TYR A 539 14.96 2.86 -4.50
CA TYR A 539 15.30 4.26 -4.29
C TYR A 539 15.61 5.07 -5.55
N GLU A 540 15.72 4.42 -6.72
CA GLU A 540 15.98 5.12 -7.99
C GLU A 540 14.93 6.18 -8.27
N ASN A 541 13.64 5.82 -8.28
CA ASN A 541 12.57 6.78 -8.50
C ASN A 541 12.55 7.91 -7.45
N TYR A 542 12.87 7.58 -6.19
CA TYR A 542 12.93 8.57 -5.11
C TYR A 542 14.02 9.61 -5.34
N PHE A 543 15.26 9.17 -5.64
CA PHE A 543 16.38 10.06 -5.92
C PHE A 543 16.23 10.77 -7.26
N THR A 544 15.75 10.11 -8.30
CA THR A 544 15.44 10.75 -9.59
C THR A 544 14.43 11.87 -9.40
N SER A 545 13.36 11.67 -8.63
CA SER A 545 12.40 12.73 -8.32
C SER A 545 13.06 13.87 -7.52
N LEU A 546 13.88 13.55 -6.50
CA LEU A 546 14.62 14.55 -5.72
C LEU A 546 15.48 15.45 -6.62
N LEU A 547 16.17 14.84 -7.58
CA LEU A 547 17.06 15.50 -8.52
C LEU A 547 16.30 16.31 -9.59
N LYS A 548 15.16 15.79 -10.08
CA LYS A 548 14.28 16.52 -11.02
C LYS A 548 13.75 17.82 -10.42
N GLU A 549 13.33 17.82 -9.15
CA GLU A 549 12.84 19.02 -8.45
C GLU A 549 13.87 20.16 -8.36
N ILE A 550 15.16 19.84 -8.53
CA ILE A 550 16.25 20.79 -8.50
C ILE A 550 16.92 20.98 -9.87
N ASP A 551 16.28 20.50 -10.93
CA ASP A 551 16.76 20.59 -12.33
C ASP A 551 18.17 19.99 -12.52
N PHE A 552 18.45 18.88 -11.85
CA PHE A 552 19.74 18.20 -11.93
C PHE A 552 19.76 17.20 -13.11
N ASN A 553 20.87 17.15 -13.85
CA ASN A 553 21.00 16.23 -14.99
C ASN A 553 21.05 14.77 -14.52
N LEU A 554 20.03 13.99 -14.89
CA LEU A 554 19.87 12.60 -14.45
C LEU A 554 20.92 11.65 -15.04
N GLY A 555 21.66 12.06 -16.06
CA GLY A 555 22.83 11.32 -16.55
C GLY A 555 24.05 11.40 -15.63
N LEU A 556 24.02 12.25 -14.61
CA LEU A 556 25.16 12.54 -13.74
C LEU A 556 24.94 12.08 -12.29
N PHE A 557 24.05 11.12 -12.04
CA PHE A 557 23.95 10.48 -10.73
C PHE A 557 24.13 8.97 -10.79
N GLU A 558 24.53 8.39 -9.66
CA GLU A 558 24.69 6.94 -9.51
C GLU A 558 24.15 6.49 -8.16
N ILE A 559 23.59 5.27 -8.11
CA ILE A 559 23.19 4.61 -6.88
C ILE A 559 24.06 3.39 -6.65
N ILE A 560 24.69 3.30 -5.47
CA ILE A 560 25.48 2.15 -5.07
C ILE A 560 24.65 1.28 -4.12
N ASP A 561 24.41 0.03 -4.52
CA ASP A 561 23.74 -0.97 -3.70
C ASP A 561 24.68 -1.51 -2.62
N LEU A 562 24.67 -0.90 -1.43
CA LEU A 562 25.45 -1.39 -0.29
C LEU A 562 24.70 -2.46 0.52
N ARG A 563 23.46 -2.79 0.16
CA ARG A 563 22.61 -3.70 0.93
C ARG A 563 22.61 -5.10 0.34
N GLU A 564 21.95 -5.30 -0.79
CA GLU A 564 21.81 -6.60 -1.44
C GLU A 564 23.14 -7.05 -2.03
N GLN A 565 23.91 -6.14 -2.62
CA GLN A 565 25.20 -6.50 -3.23
C GLN A 565 26.36 -6.53 -2.25
N ASN A 566 26.17 -6.10 -0.99
CA ASN A 566 27.23 -6.06 0.00
C ASN A 566 26.82 -6.52 1.40
N ALA A 567 26.16 -5.69 2.20
CA ALA A 567 25.95 -5.94 3.63
C ALA A 567 25.23 -7.28 3.90
N TYR A 568 24.17 -7.59 3.15
CA TYR A 568 23.32 -8.76 3.44
C TYR A 568 23.98 -10.09 3.07
N ILE A 569 24.87 -10.09 2.09
CA ILE A 569 25.64 -11.29 1.70
C ILE A 569 26.76 -11.55 2.71
N HIS A 570 27.31 -10.49 3.32
CA HIS A 570 28.44 -10.56 4.25
C HIS A 570 28.04 -10.45 5.73
N LYS A 571 26.79 -10.78 6.11
CA LYS A 571 26.28 -10.69 7.51
C LYS A 571 27.22 -11.31 8.55
N LYS A 572 27.88 -12.42 8.21
CA LYS A 572 28.81 -13.15 9.10
C LYS A 572 30.24 -12.60 9.08
N ASN A 573 30.60 -11.76 8.11
CA ASN A 573 31.95 -11.21 7.95
C ASN A 573 31.89 -9.69 7.71
N LYS A 574 31.69 -8.94 8.81
CA LYS A 574 31.58 -7.46 8.78
C LYS A 574 32.83 -6.77 8.24
N LYS A 575 34.03 -7.35 8.46
CA LYS A 575 35.29 -6.80 7.95
C LYS A 575 35.30 -6.81 6.42
N MET A 576 34.98 -7.95 5.82
CA MET A 576 34.88 -8.07 4.36
C MET A 576 33.76 -7.19 3.78
N ALA A 577 32.62 -7.08 4.47
CA ALA A 577 31.54 -6.17 4.09
C ALA A 577 32.02 -4.71 4.03
N GLN A 578 32.80 -4.29 5.02
CA GLN A 578 33.35 -2.94 5.12
C GLN A 578 34.37 -2.65 4.00
N GLU A 579 35.28 -3.59 3.73
CA GLU A 579 36.28 -3.47 2.66
C GLU A 579 35.60 -3.39 1.29
N LYS A 580 34.67 -4.30 1.01
CA LYS A 580 33.89 -4.30 -0.24
C LYS A 580 33.07 -3.02 -0.41
N ALA A 581 32.50 -2.45 0.65
CA ALA A 581 31.76 -1.19 0.56
C ALA A 581 32.66 -0.06 0.04
N VAL A 582 33.86 0.07 0.61
CA VAL A 582 34.84 1.09 0.22
C VAL A 582 35.25 0.90 -1.24
N ASP A 583 35.49 -0.32 -1.68
CA ASP A 583 35.87 -0.61 -3.07
C ASP A 583 34.74 -0.26 -4.05
N LEU A 584 33.49 -0.63 -3.73
CA LEU A 584 32.33 -0.26 -4.55
C LEU A 584 32.19 1.25 -4.69
N ILE A 585 32.40 2.01 -3.61
CA ILE A 585 32.35 3.48 -3.64
C ILE A 585 33.48 4.04 -4.50
N ARG A 586 34.72 3.56 -4.32
CA ARG A 586 35.87 4.00 -5.13
C ARG A 586 35.66 3.74 -6.63
N MET A 587 35.15 2.56 -6.98
CA MET A 587 34.81 2.21 -8.36
C MET A 587 33.78 3.16 -8.95
N ASN A 588 32.73 3.50 -8.19
CA ASN A 588 31.68 4.39 -8.67
C ASN A 588 32.11 5.87 -8.71
N ILE A 589 33.01 6.31 -7.83
CA ILE A 589 33.67 7.63 -7.98
C ILE A 589 34.45 7.67 -9.29
N ALA A 590 35.23 6.63 -9.59
CA ALA A 590 35.95 6.54 -10.87
C ALA A 590 34.99 6.52 -12.08
N LYS A 591 33.88 5.80 -11.96
CA LYS A 591 32.84 5.68 -13.00
C LYS A 591 32.13 7.01 -13.25
N ILE A 592 31.64 7.69 -12.22
CA ILE A 592 30.84 8.92 -12.39
C ILE A 592 31.68 10.09 -12.94
N ARG A 593 33.01 10.08 -12.73
CA ARG A 593 33.93 11.03 -13.37
C ARG A 593 33.87 10.99 -14.89
N THR A 594 33.61 9.82 -15.46
CA THR A 594 33.53 9.64 -16.91
C THR A 594 32.13 9.87 -17.46
N TYR A 595 31.16 10.22 -16.61
CA TYR A 595 29.80 10.50 -17.06
C TYR A 595 29.74 11.85 -17.76
N SER A 596 29.05 11.84 -18.89
CA SER A 596 28.65 13.03 -19.63
C SER A 596 27.18 13.34 -19.36
N PRO A 597 26.79 14.63 -19.37
CA PRO A 597 25.39 15.02 -19.28
C PRO A 597 24.57 14.29 -20.37
N ILE A 598 23.37 13.82 -20.01
CA ILE A 598 22.41 13.36 -21.01
C ILE A 598 21.59 14.57 -21.44
N GLU A 599 21.55 14.84 -22.75
CA GLU A 599 20.63 15.83 -23.32
C GLU A 599 19.22 15.25 -23.39
N THR A 600 18.26 15.97 -22.80
CA THR A 600 16.85 15.58 -22.89
C THR A 600 16.27 16.08 -24.21
N VAL A 601 16.07 15.16 -25.16
CA VAL A 601 15.38 15.47 -26.40
C VAL A 601 13.88 15.61 -26.11
N LYS A 602 13.30 16.75 -26.48
CA LYS A 602 11.85 16.95 -26.46
C LYS A 602 11.30 16.61 -27.85
N GLY A 603 10.58 15.50 -27.95
CA GLY A 603 9.91 15.07 -29.17
C GLY A 603 8.38 15.16 -29.05
N GLY A 604 7.70 15.50 -30.14
CA GLY A 604 6.25 15.39 -30.21
C GLY A 604 5.81 13.93 -30.13
N ILE A 605 4.84 13.62 -29.27
CA ILE A 605 4.24 12.29 -29.18
C ILE A 605 2.97 12.26 -30.03
N ILE A 606 2.97 11.47 -31.11
CA ILE A 606 1.75 11.17 -31.86
C ILE A 606 0.93 10.15 -31.05
N GLN A 607 -0.15 10.63 -30.41
CA GLN A 607 -1.03 9.77 -29.62
C GLN A 607 -2.01 9.02 -30.56
N LYS A 608 -1.67 7.78 -30.94
CA LYS A 608 -2.54 6.84 -31.68
C LYS A 608 -2.46 5.46 -31.05
N ALA A 609 -3.54 4.68 -31.12
CA ALA A 609 -3.60 3.34 -30.55
C ALA A 609 -3.95 2.27 -31.59
N LEU A 610 -3.35 1.08 -31.44
CA LEU A 610 -3.72 -0.13 -32.15
C LEU A 610 -4.28 -1.12 -31.12
N VAL A 611 -5.53 -1.56 -31.33
CA VAL A 611 -6.18 -2.57 -30.49
C VAL A 611 -6.32 -3.84 -31.31
N LEU A 612 -5.83 -4.95 -30.78
CA LEU A 612 -5.84 -6.26 -31.44
C LEU A 612 -6.86 -7.20 -30.79
N GLY A 613 -7.64 -7.91 -31.60
CA GLY A 613 -8.58 -8.96 -31.16
C GLY A 613 -10.05 -8.54 -31.26
N ASN A 614 -10.98 -9.49 -31.09
CA ASN A 614 -12.43 -9.30 -31.28
C ASN A 614 -13.28 -9.75 -30.07
N ASP A 615 -12.72 -9.69 -28.86
CA ASP A 615 -13.48 -9.99 -27.65
C ASP A 615 -14.12 -8.73 -27.06
N ALA A 616 -14.95 -8.90 -26.03
CA ALA A 616 -15.61 -7.77 -25.38
C ALA A 616 -14.59 -6.76 -24.81
N SER A 617 -13.44 -7.23 -24.33
CA SER A 617 -12.40 -6.37 -23.77
C SER A 617 -11.74 -5.50 -24.84
N SER A 618 -11.44 -6.06 -26.01
CA SER A 618 -10.86 -5.31 -27.12
C SER A 618 -11.82 -4.26 -27.67
N ILE A 619 -13.11 -4.60 -27.82
CA ILE A 619 -14.16 -3.68 -28.28
C ILE A 619 -14.32 -2.52 -27.28
N ILE A 620 -14.44 -2.83 -25.99
CA ILE A 620 -14.58 -1.81 -24.93
C ILE A 620 -13.33 -0.94 -24.86
N THR A 621 -12.14 -1.51 -25.00
CA THR A 621 -10.87 -0.76 -24.99
C THR A 621 -10.78 0.20 -26.17
N ALA A 622 -11.11 -0.26 -27.38
CA ALA A 622 -11.13 0.57 -28.57
C ALA A 622 -12.13 1.73 -28.43
N SER A 623 -13.35 1.44 -27.96
CA SER A 623 -14.36 2.47 -27.67
C SER A 623 -13.89 3.46 -26.60
N ALA A 624 -13.30 2.98 -25.51
CA ALA A 624 -12.84 3.83 -24.42
C ALA A 624 -11.72 4.78 -24.83
N LEU A 625 -10.80 4.34 -25.68
CA LEU A 625 -9.73 5.18 -26.24
C LEU A 625 -10.30 6.20 -27.24
N ALA A 626 -11.21 5.78 -28.12
CA ALA A 626 -11.87 6.67 -29.07
C ALA A 626 -12.68 7.78 -28.37
N ASN A 627 -13.40 7.45 -27.29
CA ASN A 627 -14.13 8.41 -26.46
C ASN A 627 -13.21 9.41 -25.72
N GLN A 628 -11.92 9.10 -25.60
CA GLN A 628 -10.89 10.01 -25.10
C GLN A 628 -10.26 10.87 -26.21
N ASN A 629 -10.86 10.90 -27.40
CA ASN A 629 -10.35 11.51 -28.62
C ASN A 629 -9.04 10.89 -29.15
N ILE A 630 -8.62 9.70 -28.69
CA ILE A 630 -7.42 9.03 -29.21
C ILE A 630 -7.81 8.29 -30.50
N PRO A 631 -7.15 8.52 -31.65
CA PRO A 631 -7.38 7.72 -32.84
C PRO A 631 -7.03 6.25 -32.61
N VAL A 632 -7.97 5.35 -32.92
CA VAL A 632 -7.83 3.90 -32.71
C VAL A 632 -7.92 3.16 -34.03
N TYR A 633 -6.95 2.29 -34.27
CA TYR A 633 -7.04 1.22 -35.26
C TYR A 633 -7.43 -0.06 -34.53
N HIS A 634 -8.61 -0.59 -34.80
CA HIS A 634 -9.07 -1.85 -34.22
C HIS A 634 -8.93 -2.96 -35.26
N VAL A 635 -8.07 -3.94 -35.00
CA VAL A 635 -7.71 -5.00 -35.94
C VAL A 635 -8.05 -6.36 -35.35
N HIS A 636 -8.73 -7.18 -36.13
CA HIS A 636 -9.03 -8.56 -35.80
C HIS A 636 -8.82 -9.46 -37.02
N SER A 637 -8.59 -10.75 -36.77
CA SER A 637 -8.19 -11.72 -37.80
C SER A 637 -9.34 -12.30 -38.62
N GLU A 638 -10.58 -12.17 -38.15
CA GLU A 638 -11.78 -12.72 -38.81
C GLU A 638 -12.63 -11.62 -39.45
N PRO A 639 -13.40 -11.87 -40.52
CA PRO A 639 -14.36 -10.89 -41.03
C PRO A 639 -15.39 -10.54 -39.94
N LEU A 640 -15.71 -9.24 -39.78
CA LEU A 640 -16.87 -8.83 -38.98
C LEU A 640 -18.12 -9.49 -39.57
N LYS A 641 -18.63 -10.52 -38.91
CA LYS A 641 -20.03 -10.89 -39.09
C LYS A 641 -20.83 -9.76 -38.46
N TYR A 642 -21.22 -8.78 -39.27
CA TYR A 642 -22.31 -7.89 -38.91
C TYR A 642 -23.49 -8.80 -38.57
N TYR A 643 -23.77 -8.95 -37.28
CA TYR A 643 -25.13 -9.29 -36.89
C TYR A 643 -25.90 -8.02 -37.23
N ASP A 644 -26.69 -8.07 -38.30
CA ASP A 644 -27.79 -7.14 -38.48
C ASP A 644 -28.61 -7.20 -37.20
N ALA A 645 -28.37 -6.26 -36.29
CA ALA A 645 -29.24 -6.02 -35.16
C ALA A 645 -30.53 -5.47 -35.77
N VAL A 646 -31.45 -6.38 -36.05
CA VAL A 646 -32.84 -6.09 -36.38
C VAL A 646 -33.50 -5.49 -35.14
N ASP A 647 -34.03 -4.27 -35.33
CA ASP A 647 -34.92 -3.44 -34.51
C ASP A 647 -34.43 -2.88 -33.16
#